data_AF-A0A517N329-F1
#
_entry.id   AF-A0A517N329-F1
#
_cell.length_a   1.000
_cell.length_b   1.000
_cell.length_c   1.000
_cell.angle_alpha   90.00
_cell.angle_beta   90.00
_cell.angle_gamma   90.00
#
_symmetry.space_group_name_H-M   'P 1'
#
loop_
_entity.id
_entity.type
_entity.pdbx_description
1 polymer ?
#
loop_
_entity_poly.entity_id
_entity_poly.type
_entity_poly.pdbx_seq_one_letter_code
_entity_poly.pdbx_strand_id
1 'polypeptide(L)'
;MSTRLPRNASHDVSLTLGRSTVRIHEVLAVRLFSRLNTLRSRKSFVVSCLVQLSIAISPLATADVFQWELIDPADPSQGRQESSMLAPDGAGVMPAPFLQAAGLDLTQAWLTRVNLTRADFSNAMLTDADLTGANLTTTNFRSADLTGAYLADVNAPSVSFSSANLTGADLSGAFLNRAIFNRTAVAGADFSGALLNGARFDARFEPGITPAQLATTASYQAGDLSGIELKWHDLSGANLAGQNLSDADFFAANLANVNFTGAVVRGAQFTSVAATFTPAQLYSTASYQAGDLAGVALWGNDLTDWDLTGQGLQGASFSNTRLIRTDFSGANLSNARFNGARFSGANFSDAIIAGADFRGAVTTTFSNLTKEQIYATASYQSGDLQGIILSENSLVDWDLSDQDLTGANLRSSSLVGVNLQRSNLTDANLSQALVTNTDFTDATIRGADLTAVSDFTAAQLYSTASYQSGDLSSVELDSNDLTGWDLSGLDFTGAKLSSSTFTHADLSNTTIRNAELRETTSRGLTSAQFYSTASYQAGDLSGVNLEDNDLSGWNFAGHNLTGANLDDANLTGANISGADVRDVIFARFGVGAGAVTATQLYSTASYNSGDLRGVRLEELDLSGWDFSGQSLRDAVLRNAVLSGADFTDADVRHGKFFTQSGDGLTSAQLYSTASYRSRDLQGLELDRLDLSGWNFTGQSVREAAFRGATLIGADFSGADIRHADFYFEADLFNGMGNNIDNGFSAEQLYSTASYQANDLRGIGLGAKDLTGWDFSEQNLSGADFEGYDDGPYTQIAGADFSGANLTNTIWSWVAEDGFRDDTLLFTADFTGADTRQSVDRQLGGGFNVFRAPNRRNLVQPDGSVDSLDIQAGETFRVWDLNSESPVPIVVQNSFQIDDAGVLRIVIEDDQWGSIIRFDAGFPVTLGGTLELLLSPEEGDNGASIVGETFKLFDWTGVSPVGQFDQVTTDLGAQWDTSQLYITGEVTLLSVAGIPEPSTLALSLATLCLLIRRYR
;
A
#
# COMPACT_ATOMS: atom_id res chain seq x y z
N MET A 1 -48.07 -3.05 10.72
CA MET A 1 -48.55 -3.54 9.41
C MET A 1 -47.95 -2.66 8.31
N SER A 2 -47.21 -3.29 7.38
CA SER A 2 -46.78 -2.79 6.06
C SER A 2 -45.82 -1.57 6.02
N THR A 3 -44.63 -1.54 5.40
CA THR A 3 -43.64 -2.51 4.85
C THR A 3 -42.51 -1.68 4.23
N ARG A 4 -41.24 -2.07 4.49
CA ARG A 4 -40.02 -2.07 3.63
C ARG A 4 -39.51 -0.80 2.89
N LEU A 5 -38.33 -0.31 3.35
CA LEU A 5 -37.00 -0.07 2.71
C LEU A 5 -36.81 -0.35 1.17
N PRO A 6 -35.69 0.04 0.49
CA PRO A 6 -34.53 0.92 0.80
C PRO A 6 -34.01 1.85 -0.37
N ARG A 7 -32.87 2.52 -0.13
CA ARG A 7 -32.02 3.42 -0.96
C ARG A 7 -31.64 2.93 -2.39
N ASN A 8 -31.56 3.83 -3.38
CA ASN A 8 -30.30 4.33 -3.99
C ASN A 8 -30.48 5.23 -5.24
N ALA A 9 -29.55 6.20 -5.34
CA ALA A 9 -28.96 6.82 -6.55
C ALA A 9 -29.74 7.81 -7.46
N SER A 10 -29.21 9.04 -7.51
CA SER A 10 -28.68 9.74 -8.71
C SER A 10 -29.24 11.13 -9.06
N HIS A 11 -28.31 11.96 -9.56
CA HIS A 11 -28.44 13.19 -10.35
C HIS A 11 -28.34 14.58 -9.67
N ASP A 12 -27.17 15.18 -9.92
CA ASP A 12 -26.94 16.49 -10.57
C ASP A 12 -26.79 17.81 -9.79
N VAL A 13 -25.55 18.33 -9.92
CA VAL A 13 -25.16 19.70 -10.34
C VAL A 13 -25.44 20.86 -9.37
N SER A 14 -24.36 21.41 -8.79
CA SER A 14 -23.97 22.81 -9.02
C SER A 14 -22.61 23.15 -8.36
N LEU A 15 -21.57 23.35 -9.18
CA LEU A 15 -20.41 24.14 -8.79
C LEU A 15 -20.15 25.16 -9.89
N THR A 16 -20.58 26.39 -9.58
CA THR A 16 -20.49 27.59 -10.39
C THR A 16 -19.07 28.14 -10.29
N LEU A 17 -18.25 27.98 -11.33
CA LEU A 17 -17.00 28.74 -11.49
C LEU A 17 -17.15 29.72 -12.64
N GLY A 18 -17.33 30.99 -12.26
CA GLY A 18 -17.44 32.13 -13.16
C GLY A 18 -16.09 32.51 -13.77
N ARG A 19 -16.03 32.40 -15.11
CA ARG A 19 -15.37 33.26 -16.10
C ARG A 19 -14.28 34.23 -15.62
N SER A 20 -13.09 34.10 -16.22
CA SER A 20 -12.30 35.25 -16.72
C SER A 20 -11.49 34.86 -17.96
N THR A 21 -12.13 35.07 -19.10
CA THR A 21 -11.66 35.44 -20.45
C THR A 21 -10.15 35.43 -20.77
N VAL A 22 -9.81 34.53 -21.70
CA VAL A 22 -8.74 34.65 -22.71
C VAL A 22 -9.21 35.56 -23.86
N ARG A 23 -8.36 36.48 -24.32
CA ARG A 23 -8.41 37.15 -25.65
C ARG A 23 -7.01 37.00 -26.26
N ILE A 24 -6.80 36.14 -27.25
CA ILE A 24 -7.04 36.29 -28.71
C ILE A 24 -6.36 37.53 -29.31
N HIS A 25 -5.27 37.27 -30.03
CA HIS A 25 -4.92 37.94 -31.28
C HIS A 25 -4.84 36.88 -32.40
N GLU A 26 -5.71 37.02 -33.39
CA GLU A 26 -5.68 36.30 -34.67
C GLU A 26 -5.36 37.28 -35.82
N VAL A 27 -4.91 36.68 -36.93
CA VAL A 27 -5.10 37.04 -38.35
C VAL A 27 -3.88 37.60 -39.10
N LEU A 28 -3.30 36.76 -39.99
CA LEU A 28 -3.29 36.91 -41.46
C LEU A 28 -2.82 35.55 -42.08
N ALA A 29 -3.68 34.70 -42.66
CA ALA A 29 -4.22 34.68 -44.05
C ALA A 29 -3.12 34.30 -45.11
N VAL A 30 -3.23 33.39 -46.09
CA VAL A 30 -4.32 32.90 -46.97
C VAL A 30 -3.93 31.59 -47.72
N ARG A 31 -4.85 30.61 -47.74
CA ARG A 31 -5.31 29.67 -48.79
C ARG A 31 -4.44 29.35 -50.04
N LEU A 32 -4.43 28.08 -50.47
CA LEU A 32 -5.26 27.53 -51.57
C LEU A 32 -4.99 26.01 -51.70
N PHE A 33 -5.97 25.16 -51.36
CA PHE A 33 -6.93 24.50 -52.27
C PHE A 33 -6.55 23.07 -52.68
N SER A 34 -7.46 22.18 -52.33
CA SER A 34 -7.63 20.83 -52.83
C SER A 34 -7.68 20.74 -54.36
N ARG A 35 -7.20 19.63 -54.92
CA ARG A 35 -8.01 18.71 -55.75
C ARG A 35 -7.18 17.60 -56.41
N LEU A 36 -7.86 16.45 -56.51
CA LEU A 36 -7.82 15.46 -57.59
C LEU A 36 -6.71 14.38 -57.54
N ASN A 37 -7.08 13.30 -56.86
CA ASN A 37 -7.21 11.95 -57.40
C ASN A 37 -6.71 11.67 -58.83
N THR A 38 -6.07 10.50 -58.89
CA THR A 38 -6.14 9.45 -59.92
C THR A 38 -5.12 9.42 -61.07
N LEU A 39 -4.33 8.34 -60.97
CA LEU A 39 -3.98 7.34 -62.00
C LEU A 39 -2.57 7.37 -62.62
N ARG A 40 -1.79 6.37 -62.16
CA ARG A 40 -1.01 5.37 -62.94
C ARG A 40 -0.09 5.92 -64.04
N SER A 41 1.23 5.74 -63.91
CA SER A 41 1.90 4.46 -64.20
C SER A 41 3.44 4.53 -64.10
N ARG A 42 4.01 3.66 -63.25
CA ARG A 42 5.17 2.77 -63.48
C ARG A 42 6.31 3.26 -64.41
N LYS A 43 7.52 3.52 -63.86
CA LYS A 43 8.64 2.56 -63.68
C LYS A 43 10.02 3.25 -63.54
N SER A 44 10.74 2.85 -62.49
CA SER A 44 12.17 2.52 -62.43
C SER A 44 13.24 3.63 -62.31
N PHE A 45 13.93 3.55 -61.16
CA PHE A 45 15.38 3.61 -60.94
C PHE A 45 16.11 4.98 -60.79
N VAL A 46 16.75 5.10 -59.61
CA VAL A 46 18.13 5.57 -59.38
C VAL A 46 18.38 7.01 -58.90
N VAL A 47 18.73 7.07 -57.60
CA VAL A 47 19.99 7.64 -57.05
C VAL A 47 20.07 9.16 -56.84
N SER A 48 19.97 9.48 -55.55
CA SER A 48 21.10 9.94 -54.72
C SER A 48 21.36 11.43 -54.64
N CYS A 49 21.01 11.91 -53.45
CA CYS A 49 21.95 12.49 -52.50
C CYS A 49 22.49 13.90 -52.73
N LEU A 50 22.71 14.49 -51.55
CA LEU A 50 23.63 15.57 -51.24
C LEU A 50 23.09 16.98 -51.49
N VAL A 51 22.69 17.60 -50.37
CA VAL A 51 23.33 18.76 -49.72
C VAL A 51 22.25 19.49 -48.93
N GLN A 52 22.35 19.88 -47.66
CA GLN A 52 23.25 19.68 -46.50
C GLN A 52 22.52 20.47 -45.37
N LEU A 53 22.30 19.92 -44.18
CA LEU A 53 23.27 19.74 -43.10
C LEU A 53 23.49 21.00 -42.27
N SER A 54 22.98 20.96 -41.04
CA SER A 54 23.72 21.18 -39.77
C SER A 54 22.67 20.94 -38.67
N ILE A 55 22.67 19.84 -37.88
CA ILE A 55 23.75 19.27 -37.05
C ILE A 55 23.40 17.81 -36.67
N ALA A 56 24.47 16.99 -36.60
CA ALA A 56 24.76 15.78 -35.83
C ALA A 56 23.76 14.60 -35.72
N ILE A 57 24.24 13.46 -36.21
CA ILE A 57 23.89 12.07 -35.87
C ILE A 57 24.63 11.71 -34.57
N SER A 58 23.96 11.04 -33.62
CA SER A 58 24.61 10.36 -32.47
C SER A 58 24.24 8.87 -32.49
N PRO A 59 25.17 7.94 -32.16
CA PRO A 59 24.96 6.50 -32.25
C PRO A 59 24.15 5.94 -31.07
N LEU A 60 23.58 4.74 -31.27
CA LEU A 60 22.90 3.95 -30.25
C LEU A 60 23.86 3.66 -29.07
N ALA A 61 23.47 4.12 -27.88
CA ALA A 61 24.21 3.92 -26.65
C ALA A 61 24.18 2.43 -26.25
N THR A 62 25.36 1.85 -26.09
CA THR A 62 25.55 0.59 -25.37
C THR A 62 24.94 0.72 -23.96
N ALA A 63 24.48 -0.39 -23.36
CA ALA A 63 24.01 -0.39 -21.98
C ALA A 63 25.21 -0.22 -21.05
N ASP A 64 25.77 0.98 -21.04
CA ASP A 64 26.99 1.31 -20.35
C ASP A 64 26.83 2.70 -19.75
N VAL A 65 27.34 2.87 -18.53
CA VAL A 65 27.53 4.17 -17.92
C VAL A 65 28.98 4.56 -18.13
N PHE A 66 29.22 5.50 -19.04
CA PHE A 66 30.53 6.07 -19.27
C PHE A 66 30.88 7.11 -18.22
N GLN A 67 32.17 7.41 -18.07
CA GLN A 67 32.64 8.57 -17.32
C GLN A 67 32.41 9.85 -18.13
N TRP A 68 32.59 11.00 -17.50
CA TRP A 68 32.65 12.29 -18.19
C TRP A 68 34.09 12.78 -18.40
N GLU A 69 34.27 13.65 -19.39
CA GLU A 69 35.50 14.41 -19.61
C GLU A 69 35.22 15.89 -19.86
N LEU A 70 36.20 16.76 -19.59
CA LEU A 70 36.10 18.18 -19.93
C LEU A 70 36.19 18.36 -21.44
N ILE A 71 35.30 19.17 -22.01
CA ILE A 71 35.32 19.50 -23.45
C ILE A 71 36.66 20.14 -23.84
N ASP A 72 37.21 21.00 -22.99
CA ASP A 72 38.58 21.51 -23.09
C ASP A 72 39.25 21.50 -21.70
N PRO A 73 40.25 20.63 -21.45
CA PRO A 73 40.98 20.62 -20.18
C PRO A 73 41.70 21.95 -19.85
N ALA A 74 41.99 22.80 -20.84
CA ALA A 74 42.61 24.11 -20.63
C ALA A 74 41.58 25.23 -20.32
N ASP A 75 40.29 24.98 -20.56
CA ASP A 75 39.18 25.90 -20.29
C ASP A 75 37.94 25.16 -19.77
N PRO A 76 37.88 24.84 -18.46
CA PRO A 76 36.76 24.11 -17.86
C PRO A 76 35.39 24.82 -17.98
N SER A 77 35.37 26.10 -18.36
CA SER A 77 34.11 26.85 -18.54
C SER A 77 33.27 26.35 -19.72
N GLN A 78 33.86 25.57 -20.63
CA GLN A 78 33.15 24.98 -21.76
C GLN A 78 32.25 23.80 -21.39
N GLY A 79 32.34 23.29 -20.16
CA GLY A 79 31.51 22.20 -19.65
C GLY A 79 32.10 20.82 -19.88
N ARG A 80 31.27 19.80 -19.67
CA ARG A 80 31.62 18.38 -19.74
C ARG A 80 30.88 17.69 -20.87
N GLN A 81 31.43 16.58 -21.34
CA GLN A 81 30.80 15.65 -22.26
C GLN A 81 31.02 14.22 -21.77
N GLU A 82 30.21 13.29 -22.27
CA GLU A 82 30.45 11.86 -22.09
C GLU A 82 31.84 11.49 -22.65
N SER A 83 32.62 10.76 -21.86
CA SER A 83 33.92 10.25 -22.26
C SER A 83 33.77 8.91 -22.97
N SER A 84 34.82 8.47 -23.67
CA SER A 84 34.92 7.09 -24.15
C SER A 84 35.35 6.10 -23.07
N MET A 85 35.70 6.57 -21.86
CA MET A 85 36.09 5.72 -20.73
C MET A 85 34.85 5.27 -19.95
N LEU A 86 34.73 3.99 -19.64
CA LEU A 86 33.66 3.46 -18.80
C LEU A 86 33.85 3.84 -17.34
N ALA A 87 32.74 4.06 -16.62
CA ALA A 87 32.79 4.05 -15.17
C ALA A 87 33.22 2.65 -14.68
N PRO A 88 33.85 2.52 -13.49
CA PRO A 88 34.47 1.26 -13.05
C PRO A 88 33.56 0.04 -13.15
N ASP A 89 32.33 0.16 -12.67
CA ASP A 89 31.26 -0.83 -12.77
C ASP A 89 30.14 -0.36 -13.73
N GLY A 90 30.47 0.52 -14.67
CA GLY A 90 29.52 1.10 -15.61
C GLY A 90 29.16 0.18 -16.78
N ALA A 91 29.95 -0.86 -17.04
CA ALA A 91 29.70 -1.81 -18.13
C ALA A 91 28.41 -2.61 -17.89
N GLY A 92 27.51 -2.67 -18.86
CA GLY A 92 26.21 -3.35 -18.71
C GLY A 92 25.14 -2.56 -17.93
N VAL A 93 25.47 -1.39 -17.39
CA VAL A 93 24.53 -0.59 -16.57
C VAL A 93 23.67 0.29 -17.47
N MET A 94 22.35 0.11 -17.41
CA MET A 94 21.38 0.94 -18.14
C MET A 94 20.77 2.01 -17.22
N PRO A 95 21.06 3.31 -17.42
CA PRO A 95 20.49 4.39 -16.61
C PRO A 95 19.00 4.65 -16.94
N ALA A 96 18.13 3.88 -16.29
CA ALA A 96 16.66 3.90 -16.46
C ALA A 96 15.91 3.91 -15.11
N PRO A 97 14.57 4.12 -15.10
CA PRO A 97 13.78 4.01 -13.88
C PRO A 97 13.94 2.63 -13.23
N PHE A 98 13.84 2.56 -11.90
CA PHE A 98 14.01 1.32 -11.11
C PHE A 98 15.37 0.64 -11.20
N LEU A 99 16.38 1.27 -11.83
CA LEU A 99 17.75 0.75 -11.92
C LEU A 99 18.25 0.25 -10.55
N GLN A 100 18.70 -1.00 -10.51
CA GLN A 100 19.35 -1.62 -9.36
C GLN A 100 20.87 -1.43 -9.48
N ALA A 101 21.37 -0.34 -8.92
CA ALA A 101 22.79 0.02 -8.90
C ALA A 101 23.36 0.05 -7.48
N ALA A 102 22.77 -0.73 -6.57
CA ALA A 102 23.19 -0.78 -5.18
C ALA A 102 24.62 -1.35 -5.08
N GLY A 103 25.51 -0.62 -4.41
CA GLY A 103 26.90 -1.03 -4.18
C GLY A 103 27.85 -0.88 -5.36
N LEU A 104 27.39 -0.46 -6.55
CA LEU A 104 28.25 -0.31 -7.74
C LEU A 104 29.21 0.87 -7.63
N ASP A 105 30.40 0.74 -8.20
CA ASP A 105 31.34 1.84 -8.43
C ASP A 105 31.09 2.54 -9.77
N LEU A 106 30.35 3.62 -9.70
CA LEU A 106 30.00 4.53 -10.79
C LEU A 106 30.72 5.87 -10.65
N THR A 107 31.97 5.85 -10.18
CA THR A 107 32.82 7.05 -10.07
C THR A 107 32.98 7.74 -11.43
N GLN A 108 32.75 9.06 -11.44
CA GLN A 108 32.73 9.95 -12.61
C GLN A 108 31.66 9.63 -13.66
N ALA A 109 30.65 8.82 -13.34
CA ALA A 109 29.58 8.46 -14.25
C ALA A 109 28.88 9.66 -14.90
N TRP A 110 28.60 9.57 -16.20
CA TRP A 110 27.80 10.50 -16.97
C TRP A 110 26.34 10.03 -16.98
N LEU A 111 25.52 10.66 -16.12
CA LEU A 111 24.10 10.37 -15.89
C LEU A 111 23.27 11.65 -16.09
N THR A 112 23.65 12.49 -17.05
CA THR A 112 22.98 13.78 -17.25
C THR A 112 21.62 13.59 -17.92
N ARG A 113 20.58 14.25 -17.40
CA ARG A 113 19.20 14.27 -17.94
C ARG A 113 18.53 12.90 -18.13
N VAL A 114 19.05 11.86 -17.49
CA VAL A 114 18.43 10.52 -17.51
C VAL A 114 17.23 10.44 -16.58
N ASN A 115 16.36 9.45 -16.79
CA ASN A 115 15.26 9.16 -15.88
C ASN A 115 15.63 8.00 -14.96
N LEU A 116 15.89 8.28 -13.69
CA LEU A 116 16.26 7.32 -12.65
C LEU A 116 15.19 7.23 -11.56
N THR A 117 13.94 7.54 -11.91
CA THR A 117 12.81 7.48 -10.97
C THR A 117 12.78 6.12 -10.27
N ARG A 118 12.73 6.12 -8.94
CA ARG A 118 12.72 4.90 -8.09
C ARG A 118 13.94 3.97 -8.25
N ALA A 119 15.03 4.42 -8.87
CA ALA A 119 16.28 3.66 -8.89
C ALA A 119 16.85 3.47 -7.47
N ASP A 120 17.58 2.38 -7.26
CA ASP A 120 18.31 2.09 -6.03
C ASP A 120 19.82 2.17 -6.27
N PHE A 121 20.43 3.24 -5.76
CA PHE A 121 21.87 3.47 -5.71
C PHE A 121 22.40 3.29 -4.28
N SER A 122 21.71 2.54 -3.42
CA SER A 122 22.14 2.41 -2.03
C SER A 122 23.53 1.80 -1.94
N ASN A 123 24.40 2.42 -1.13
CA ASN A 123 25.81 2.05 -0.97
C ASN A 123 26.70 2.18 -2.24
N ALA A 124 26.20 2.79 -3.33
CA ALA A 124 26.98 2.98 -4.54
C ALA A 124 28.10 4.04 -4.36
N MET A 125 29.19 3.93 -5.12
CA MET A 125 30.20 4.98 -5.26
C MET A 125 29.89 5.80 -6.51
N LEU A 126 29.58 7.08 -6.33
CA LEU A 126 29.19 8.05 -7.36
C LEU A 126 30.06 9.32 -7.25
N THR A 127 31.31 9.15 -6.81
CA THR A 127 32.23 10.28 -6.62
C THR A 127 32.42 11.00 -7.95
N ASP A 128 32.28 12.32 -7.95
CA ASP A 128 32.33 13.20 -9.10
C ASP A 128 31.34 12.85 -10.25
N ALA A 129 30.33 11.99 -10.04
CA ALA A 129 29.37 11.65 -11.10
C ALA A 129 28.54 12.88 -11.53
N ASP A 130 28.20 12.99 -12.82
CA ASP A 130 27.39 14.07 -13.37
C ASP A 130 25.95 13.62 -13.65
N LEU A 131 25.04 13.93 -12.74
CA LEU A 131 23.61 13.67 -12.78
C LEU A 131 22.79 14.91 -13.19
N THR A 132 23.42 15.94 -13.77
CA THR A 132 22.77 17.24 -14.04
C THR A 132 21.46 17.08 -14.83
N GLY A 133 20.36 17.60 -14.29
CA GLY A 133 19.02 17.58 -14.89
C GLY A 133 18.32 16.22 -14.88
N ALA A 134 18.86 15.20 -14.21
CA ALA A 134 18.23 13.88 -14.10
C ALA A 134 16.91 13.93 -13.32
N ASN A 135 16.01 12.99 -13.63
CA ASN A 135 14.81 12.75 -12.81
C ASN A 135 15.11 11.68 -11.77
N LEU A 136 15.23 12.10 -10.51
CA LEU A 136 15.56 11.29 -9.34
C LEU A 136 14.36 11.15 -8.38
N THR A 137 13.13 11.27 -8.90
CA THR A 137 11.91 11.17 -8.10
C THR A 137 11.91 9.85 -7.32
N THR A 138 11.83 9.92 -5.99
CA THR A 138 11.83 8.75 -5.08
C THR A 138 13.02 7.79 -5.24
N THR A 139 14.14 8.26 -5.81
CA THR A 139 15.38 7.47 -5.93
C THR A 139 16.04 7.27 -4.57
N ASN A 140 16.66 6.11 -4.36
CA ASN A 140 17.32 5.75 -3.12
C ASN A 140 18.85 5.84 -3.26
N PHE A 141 19.47 6.85 -2.67
CA PHE A 141 20.93 7.02 -2.53
C PHE A 141 21.41 6.67 -1.13
N ARG A 142 20.69 5.83 -0.37
CA ARG A 142 21.03 5.57 1.03
C ARG A 142 22.46 5.04 1.15
N SER A 143 23.28 5.68 1.99
CA SER A 143 24.69 5.33 2.21
C SER A 143 25.60 5.41 0.97
N ALA A 144 25.18 6.05 -0.12
CA ALA A 144 26.02 6.21 -1.32
C ALA A 144 27.09 7.30 -1.12
N ASP A 145 28.20 7.23 -1.86
CA ASP A 145 29.24 8.27 -1.89
C ASP A 145 29.11 9.13 -3.15
N LEU A 146 28.48 10.30 -3.03
CA LEU A 146 28.32 11.32 -4.07
C LEU A 146 29.28 12.51 -3.86
N THR A 147 30.46 12.30 -3.27
CA THR A 147 31.45 13.37 -3.08
C THR A 147 31.75 14.06 -4.42
N GLY A 148 31.60 15.38 -4.49
CA GLY A 148 31.88 16.17 -5.70
C GLY A 148 30.90 15.97 -6.88
N ALA A 149 29.85 15.18 -6.71
CA ALA A 149 28.89 14.89 -7.77
C ALA A 149 28.11 16.14 -8.23
N TYR A 150 27.72 16.17 -9.51
CA TYR A 150 26.93 17.26 -10.10
C TYR A 150 25.47 16.85 -10.21
N LEU A 151 24.62 17.48 -9.42
CA LEU A 151 23.18 17.25 -9.29
C LEU A 151 22.40 18.54 -9.60
N ALA A 152 22.96 19.43 -10.41
CA ALA A 152 22.31 20.68 -10.77
C ALA A 152 21.00 20.42 -11.53
N ASP A 153 19.96 21.20 -11.25
CA ASP A 153 18.64 21.16 -11.89
C ASP A 153 17.91 19.79 -11.88
N VAL A 154 18.30 18.86 -10.99
CA VAL A 154 17.64 17.54 -10.90
C VAL A 154 16.19 17.67 -10.43
N ASN A 155 15.30 16.83 -10.97
CA ASN A 155 13.95 16.66 -10.45
C ASN A 155 13.93 15.53 -9.43
N ALA A 156 13.99 15.84 -8.13
CA ALA A 156 14.22 14.87 -7.07
C ALA A 156 13.23 14.97 -5.88
N PRO A 157 11.91 15.10 -6.10
CA PRO A 157 10.96 15.09 -5.00
C PRO A 157 10.98 13.74 -4.28
N SER A 158 11.01 13.79 -2.94
CA SER A 158 11.03 12.60 -2.09
C SER A 158 12.19 11.62 -2.34
N VAL A 159 13.30 12.09 -2.93
CA VAL A 159 14.57 11.34 -3.00
C VAL A 159 15.13 11.07 -1.59
N SER A 160 15.80 9.94 -1.40
CA SER A 160 16.48 9.62 -0.14
C SER A 160 18.00 9.63 -0.29
N PHE A 161 18.65 10.62 0.32
CA PHE A 161 20.11 10.68 0.51
C PHE A 161 20.55 10.21 1.90
N SER A 162 19.71 9.44 2.60
CA SER A 162 19.95 9.07 4.00
C SER A 162 21.32 8.40 4.18
N SER A 163 22.16 8.90 5.09
CA SER A 163 23.54 8.42 5.32
C SER A 163 24.51 8.57 4.13
N ALA A 164 24.13 9.25 3.04
CA ALA A 164 25.01 9.47 1.89
C ALA A 164 26.09 10.52 2.18
N ASN A 165 27.15 10.53 1.36
CA ASN A 165 28.15 11.59 1.36
C ASN A 165 27.94 12.48 0.13
N LEU A 166 27.53 13.73 0.33
CA LEU A 166 27.35 14.76 -0.70
C LEU A 166 28.39 15.90 -0.53
N THR A 167 29.55 15.61 0.09
CA THR A 167 30.57 16.63 0.32
C THR A 167 31.01 17.25 -1.01
N GLY A 168 30.89 18.58 -1.13
CA GLY A 168 31.24 19.33 -2.33
C GLY A 168 30.34 19.12 -3.56
N ALA A 169 29.21 18.42 -3.43
CA ALA A 169 28.30 18.18 -4.54
C ALA A 169 27.54 19.46 -4.97
N ASP A 170 27.23 19.59 -6.26
CA ASP A 170 26.47 20.71 -6.81
C ASP A 170 24.98 20.35 -6.90
N LEU A 171 24.13 20.90 -6.05
CA LEU A 171 22.67 20.74 -6.05
C LEU A 171 21.97 22.04 -6.48
N SER A 172 22.66 22.90 -7.24
CA SER A 172 22.10 24.18 -7.65
C SER A 172 20.85 24.00 -8.53
N GLY A 173 19.79 24.75 -8.28
CA GLY A 173 18.51 24.64 -9.02
C GLY A 173 17.70 23.34 -8.79
N ALA A 174 18.18 22.41 -7.96
CA ALA A 174 17.53 21.12 -7.76
C ALA A 174 16.12 21.21 -7.13
N PHE A 175 15.18 20.38 -7.60
CA PHE A 175 13.84 20.23 -7.03
C PHE A 175 13.85 19.15 -5.94
N LEU A 176 14.04 19.55 -4.68
CA LEU A 176 14.28 18.66 -3.53
C LEU A 176 13.13 18.68 -2.51
N ASN A 177 11.91 19.00 -2.96
CA ASN A 177 10.75 19.03 -2.06
C ASN A 177 10.56 17.66 -1.41
N ARG A 178 10.43 17.63 -0.08
CA ARG A 178 10.30 16.39 0.72
C ARG A 178 11.46 15.39 0.58
N ALA A 179 12.61 15.81 0.06
CA ALA A 179 13.82 15.00 0.03
C ALA A 179 14.31 14.67 1.46
N ILE A 180 14.99 13.53 1.62
CA ILE A 180 15.45 13.01 2.92
C ILE A 180 16.98 13.05 2.98
N PHE A 181 17.52 13.88 3.87
CA PHE A 181 18.95 14.11 4.12
C PHE A 181 19.38 13.66 5.54
N ASN A 182 18.73 12.61 6.06
CA ASN A 182 19.03 12.14 7.41
C ASN A 182 20.44 11.56 7.48
N ARG A 183 21.31 12.10 8.36
CA ARG A 183 22.72 11.67 8.50
C ARG A 183 23.57 11.83 7.23
N THR A 184 23.21 12.78 6.37
CA THR A 184 23.91 13.01 5.10
C THR A 184 25.02 14.05 5.27
N ALA A 185 26.24 13.76 4.80
CA ALA A 185 27.32 14.73 4.83
C ALA A 185 27.17 15.73 3.67
N VAL A 186 26.88 17.00 3.95
CA VAL A 186 26.63 18.04 2.93
C VAL A 186 27.64 19.19 2.98
N ALA A 187 28.81 18.94 3.56
CA ALA A 187 29.85 19.94 3.74
C ALA A 187 30.31 20.47 2.37
N GLY A 188 30.19 21.77 2.14
CA GLY A 188 30.61 22.40 0.88
C GLY A 188 29.69 22.13 -0.32
N ALA A 189 28.57 21.42 -0.14
CA ALA A 189 27.59 21.24 -1.20
C ALA A 189 26.89 22.57 -1.56
N ASP A 190 26.61 22.80 -2.84
CA ASP A 190 25.92 24.01 -3.33
C ASP A 190 24.42 23.77 -3.46
N PHE A 191 23.60 24.48 -2.68
CA PHE A 191 22.13 24.42 -2.78
C PHE A 191 21.52 25.66 -3.46
N SER A 192 22.33 26.47 -4.16
CA SER A 192 21.89 27.75 -4.73
C SER A 192 20.71 27.55 -5.69
N GLY A 193 19.59 28.21 -5.41
CA GLY A 193 18.38 28.08 -6.24
C GLY A 193 17.57 26.78 -6.05
N ALA A 194 17.95 25.88 -5.14
CA ALA A 194 17.20 24.65 -4.88
C ALA A 194 15.85 24.90 -4.15
N LEU A 195 14.89 23.99 -4.33
CA LEU A 195 13.60 24.00 -3.64
C LEU A 195 13.56 22.93 -2.54
N LEU A 196 13.37 23.34 -1.29
CA LEU A 196 13.51 22.49 -0.08
C LEU A 196 12.23 22.39 0.78
N ASN A 197 11.05 22.74 0.25
CA ASN A 197 9.82 22.68 1.05
C ASN A 197 9.56 21.24 1.49
N GLY A 198 9.32 21.02 2.79
CA GLY A 198 9.16 19.70 3.38
C GLY A 198 10.42 18.83 3.43
N ALA A 199 11.59 19.33 3.00
CA ALA A 199 12.83 18.55 3.02
C ALA A 199 13.26 18.24 4.46
N ARG A 200 13.85 17.06 4.67
CA ARG A 200 14.12 16.50 5.99
C ARG A 200 15.61 16.40 6.25
N PHE A 201 16.12 17.20 7.17
CA PHE A 201 17.51 17.16 7.62
C PHE A 201 17.60 16.77 9.10
N ASP A 202 18.55 15.90 9.43
CA ASP A 202 18.84 15.46 10.80
C ASP A 202 20.35 15.53 11.07
N ALA A 203 20.76 16.52 11.88
CA ALA A 203 22.16 16.83 12.16
C ALA A 203 22.67 16.24 13.49
N ARG A 204 22.08 15.15 14.00
CA ARG A 204 22.54 14.50 15.25
C ARG A 204 23.96 13.97 15.20
N PHE A 205 24.35 13.46 14.03
CA PHE A 205 25.58 12.68 13.87
C PHE A 205 26.55 13.33 12.88
N GLU A 206 26.02 13.98 11.85
CA GLU A 206 26.81 14.66 10.82
C GLU A 206 26.37 16.12 10.69
N PRO A 207 27.29 17.06 10.36
CA PRO A 207 26.92 18.43 10.06
C PRO A 207 25.95 18.48 8.86
N GLY A 208 24.72 18.89 9.11
CA GLY A 208 23.71 19.12 8.08
C GLY A 208 23.89 20.44 7.34
N ILE A 209 22.80 20.94 6.74
CA ILE A 209 22.82 22.19 5.98
C ILE A 209 23.13 23.39 6.88
N THR A 210 24.07 24.25 6.47
CA THR A 210 24.40 25.46 7.23
C THR A 210 23.40 26.60 6.96
N PRO A 211 23.26 27.59 7.86
CA PRO A 211 22.46 28.79 7.58
C PRO A 211 22.86 29.53 6.30
N ALA A 212 24.16 29.53 5.98
CA ALA A 212 24.67 30.14 4.75
C ALA A 212 24.20 29.38 3.49
N GLN A 213 24.26 28.05 3.50
CA GLN A 213 23.72 27.22 2.40
C GLN A 213 22.21 27.35 2.30
N LEU A 214 21.48 27.33 3.41
CA LEU A 214 20.02 27.49 3.40
C LEU A 214 19.61 28.83 2.77
N ALA A 215 20.35 29.90 3.05
CA ALA A 215 20.08 31.24 2.52
C ALA A 215 20.26 31.37 1.00
N THR A 216 21.00 30.48 0.33
CA THR A 216 21.16 30.52 -1.14
C THR A 216 20.03 29.82 -1.89
N THR A 217 19.17 29.09 -1.20
CA THR A 217 18.09 28.29 -1.81
C THR A 217 16.96 29.16 -2.36
N ALA A 218 16.28 28.67 -3.40
CA ALA A 218 15.12 29.36 -3.95
C ALA A 218 13.95 29.38 -2.95
N SER A 219 13.77 28.31 -2.17
CA SER A 219 12.77 28.25 -1.08
C SER A 219 12.99 29.38 -0.06
N TYR A 220 14.22 29.56 0.42
CA TYR A 220 14.54 30.65 1.34
C TYR A 220 14.25 32.02 0.72
N GLN A 221 14.74 32.28 -0.48
CA GLN A 221 14.56 33.57 -1.17
C GLN A 221 13.09 33.88 -1.50
N ALA A 222 12.27 32.85 -1.73
CA ALA A 222 10.83 32.98 -1.92
C ALA A 222 10.07 33.27 -0.62
N GLY A 223 10.72 33.18 0.54
CA GLY A 223 10.07 33.31 1.84
C GLY A 223 9.28 32.08 2.25
N ASP A 224 9.52 30.90 1.65
CA ASP A 224 8.76 29.68 1.92
C ASP A 224 9.69 28.52 2.27
N LEU A 225 9.62 28.10 3.52
CA LEU A 225 10.32 26.95 4.08
C LEU A 225 9.33 26.04 4.82
N SER A 226 8.07 26.04 4.38
CA SER A 226 7.02 25.26 5.02
C SER A 226 7.35 23.76 5.04
N GLY A 227 7.09 23.13 6.20
CA GLY A 227 7.33 21.72 6.46
C GLY A 227 8.80 21.29 6.55
N ILE A 228 9.77 22.19 6.41
CA ILE A 228 11.19 21.81 6.47
C ILE A 228 11.53 21.21 7.84
N GLU A 229 12.26 20.09 7.89
CA GLU A 229 12.81 19.55 9.14
C GLU A 229 14.29 19.89 9.24
N LEU A 230 14.67 20.66 10.27
CA LEU A 230 16.03 21.08 10.59
C LEU A 230 16.41 20.61 12.00
N LYS A 231 16.16 19.33 12.28
CA LYS A 231 16.37 18.72 13.60
C LYS A 231 17.84 18.74 13.97
N TRP A 232 18.17 19.12 15.22
CA TRP A 232 19.52 19.11 15.77
C TRP A 232 20.54 20.05 15.08
N HIS A 233 20.08 20.95 14.20
CA HIS A 233 20.98 21.86 13.48
C HIS A 233 21.48 22.99 14.37
N ASP A 234 22.71 23.45 14.13
CA ASP A 234 23.16 24.74 14.62
C ASP A 234 22.70 25.86 13.70
N LEU A 235 21.61 26.52 14.09
CA LEU A 235 21.05 27.66 13.39
C LEU A 235 21.44 28.99 14.07
N SER A 236 22.39 28.99 15.00
CA SER A 236 22.69 30.18 15.79
C SER A 236 22.99 31.41 14.91
N GLY A 237 22.31 32.52 15.20
CA GLY A 237 22.41 33.77 14.44
C GLY A 237 21.76 33.75 13.05
N ALA A 238 21.10 32.67 12.64
CA ALA A 238 20.41 32.60 11.35
C ALA A 238 19.31 33.66 11.25
N ASN A 239 19.14 34.23 10.05
CA ASN A 239 18.02 35.11 9.75
C ASN A 239 16.88 34.29 9.15
N LEU A 240 15.75 34.17 9.84
CA LEU A 240 14.53 33.52 9.34
C LEU A 240 13.35 34.51 9.34
N ALA A 241 13.64 35.82 9.30
CA ALA A 241 12.61 36.85 9.33
C ALA A 241 11.73 36.79 8.08
N GLY A 242 10.42 36.89 8.28
CA GLY A 242 9.41 36.87 7.21
C GLY A 242 9.20 35.51 6.53
N GLN A 243 9.92 34.45 6.93
CA GLN A 243 9.76 33.13 6.34
C GLN A 243 8.42 32.50 6.75
N ASN A 244 7.80 31.78 5.82
CA ASN A 244 6.79 30.78 6.14
C ASN A 244 7.49 29.51 6.68
N LEU A 245 7.30 29.24 7.96
CA LEU A 245 7.82 28.08 8.68
C LEU A 245 6.67 27.22 9.22
N SER A 246 5.49 27.30 8.60
CA SER A 246 4.38 26.43 8.97
C SER A 246 4.80 24.97 8.90
N ASP A 247 4.49 24.22 9.96
CA ASP A 247 4.82 22.80 10.12
C ASP A 247 6.34 22.48 10.06
N ALA A 248 7.23 23.47 10.16
CA ALA A 248 8.66 23.24 10.22
C ALA A 248 9.08 22.57 11.53
N ASP A 249 10.12 21.74 11.50
CA ASP A 249 10.59 20.99 12.67
C ASP A 249 12.00 21.40 13.10
N PHE A 250 12.12 21.97 14.30
CA PHE A 250 13.37 22.42 14.91
C PHE A 250 13.77 21.57 16.13
N PHE A 251 13.31 20.32 16.22
CA PHE A 251 13.59 19.45 17.37
C PHE A 251 15.07 19.47 17.75
N ALA A 252 15.35 19.93 18.98
CA ALA A 252 16.68 20.04 19.58
C ALA A 252 17.73 20.83 18.74
N ALA A 253 17.30 21.72 17.84
CA ALA A 253 18.18 22.66 17.16
C ALA A 253 18.71 23.74 18.11
N ASN A 254 19.91 24.26 17.83
CA ASN A 254 20.43 25.46 18.49
C ASN A 254 19.85 26.70 17.79
N LEU A 255 18.92 27.38 18.47
CA LEU A 255 18.21 28.56 17.97
C LEU A 255 18.75 29.88 18.55
N ALA A 256 19.96 29.88 19.11
CA ALA A 256 20.50 31.04 19.81
C ALA A 256 20.64 32.23 18.85
N ASN A 257 20.01 33.36 19.19
CA ASN A 257 20.02 34.59 18.38
C ASN A 257 19.43 34.44 16.96
N VAL A 258 18.64 33.39 16.68
CA VAL A 258 17.90 33.31 15.42
C VAL A 258 16.85 34.42 15.35
N ASN A 259 16.80 35.11 14.22
CA ASN A 259 15.80 36.14 13.97
C ASN A 259 14.54 35.53 13.34
N PHE A 260 13.44 35.46 14.10
CA PHE A 260 12.13 35.00 13.63
C PHE A 260 11.14 36.13 13.35
N THR A 261 11.61 37.38 13.25
CA THR A 261 10.73 38.55 13.12
C THR A 261 9.81 38.43 11.91
N GLY A 262 8.50 38.45 12.13
CA GLY A 262 7.51 38.33 11.06
C GLY A 262 7.39 36.95 10.41
N ALA A 263 8.05 35.92 10.94
CA ALA A 263 7.90 34.54 10.45
C ALA A 263 6.52 33.96 10.80
N VAL A 264 5.99 33.06 9.97
CA VAL A 264 4.77 32.28 10.26
C VAL A 264 5.18 30.93 10.82
N VAL A 265 4.73 30.57 12.03
CA VAL A 265 5.19 29.37 12.77
C VAL A 265 4.05 28.47 13.25
N ARG A 266 2.85 28.59 12.65
CA ARG A 266 1.72 27.71 12.93
C ARG A 266 2.11 26.24 12.66
N GLY A 267 1.87 25.33 13.60
CA GLY A 267 2.25 23.92 13.49
C GLY A 267 3.75 23.60 13.68
N ALA A 268 4.60 24.63 13.82
CA ALA A 268 6.03 24.43 13.92
C ALA A 268 6.43 23.72 15.23
N GLN A 269 7.45 22.86 15.15
CA GLN A 269 7.95 22.07 16.27
C GLN A 269 9.19 22.74 16.87
N PHE A 270 9.02 23.46 17.97
CA PHE A 270 10.09 24.02 18.80
C PHE A 270 10.36 23.10 19.98
N THR A 271 10.64 21.84 19.74
CA THR A 271 10.72 20.82 20.79
C THR A 271 12.15 20.72 21.34
N SER A 272 12.35 20.73 22.67
CA SER A 272 13.67 20.60 23.33
C SER A 272 14.72 21.65 22.92
N VAL A 273 14.31 22.90 22.68
CA VAL A 273 15.18 24.01 22.24
C VAL A 273 15.40 25.09 23.32
N ALA A 274 14.82 24.93 24.51
CA ALA A 274 14.71 25.95 25.56
C ALA A 274 16.03 26.61 26.01
N ALA A 275 17.17 25.93 25.84
CA ALA A 275 18.47 26.54 26.14
C ALA A 275 18.81 27.72 25.21
N THR A 276 18.11 27.83 24.08
CA THR A 276 18.50 28.72 22.97
C THR A 276 17.30 29.46 22.34
N PHE A 277 16.07 29.01 22.60
CA PHE A 277 14.83 29.64 22.15
C PHE A 277 14.17 30.44 23.28
N THR A 278 13.90 31.71 23.02
CA THR A 278 13.44 32.68 24.01
C THR A 278 12.03 33.19 23.72
N PRO A 279 11.29 33.69 24.74
CA PRO A 279 9.97 34.27 24.50
C PRO A 279 10.03 35.43 23.50
N ALA A 280 11.06 36.28 23.55
CA ALA A 280 11.23 37.40 22.61
C ALA A 280 11.30 36.93 21.13
N GLN A 281 11.90 35.76 20.87
CA GLN A 281 11.93 35.18 19.52
C GLN A 281 10.52 34.76 19.07
N LEU A 282 9.78 34.04 19.92
CA LEU A 282 8.39 33.67 19.60
C LEU A 282 7.51 34.92 19.40
N TYR A 283 7.63 35.92 20.28
CA TYR A 283 6.80 37.13 20.25
C TYR A 283 7.05 37.98 19.00
N SER A 284 8.25 37.89 18.42
CA SER A 284 8.57 38.60 17.18
C SER A 284 7.90 38.01 15.93
N THR A 285 7.37 36.78 16.00
CA THR A 285 6.76 36.10 14.85
C THR A 285 5.46 36.76 14.41
N ALA A 286 5.14 36.66 13.12
CA ALA A 286 3.84 37.10 12.60
C ALA A 286 2.69 36.27 13.21
N SER A 287 2.91 34.98 13.44
CA SER A 287 1.95 34.08 14.09
C SER A 287 1.55 34.56 15.49
N TYR A 288 2.51 34.89 16.36
CA TYR A 288 2.20 35.41 17.70
C TYR A 288 1.45 36.75 17.64
N GLN A 289 1.90 37.66 16.78
CA GLN A 289 1.27 38.98 16.62
C GLN A 289 -0.16 38.88 16.07
N ALA A 290 -0.45 37.84 15.28
CA ALA A 290 -1.78 37.53 14.78
C ALA A 290 -2.65 36.75 15.77
N GLY A 291 -2.09 36.25 16.88
CA GLY A 291 -2.78 35.35 17.80
C GLY A 291 -3.03 33.95 17.24
N ASP A 292 -2.21 33.49 16.28
CA ASP A 292 -2.35 32.18 15.63
C ASP A 292 -1.08 31.33 15.80
N LEU A 293 -1.05 30.57 16.88
CA LEU A 293 -0.03 29.59 17.23
C LEU A 293 -0.57 28.16 17.22
N ALA A 294 -1.65 27.92 16.46
CA ALA A 294 -2.29 26.60 16.48
C ALA A 294 -1.30 25.50 16.04
N GLY A 295 -1.36 24.36 16.71
CA GLY A 295 -0.51 23.20 16.44
C GLY A 295 0.97 23.36 16.82
N VAL A 296 1.42 24.52 17.32
CA VAL A 296 2.82 24.70 17.71
C VAL A 296 3.19 23.67 18.78
N ALA A 297 4.36 23.04 18.65
CA ALA A 297 4.88 22.15 19.68
C ALA A 297 6.03 22.79 20.44
N LEU A 298 5.88 22.83 21.76
CA LEU A 298 6.83 23.40 22.72
C LEU A 298 7.23 22.34 23.76
N TRP A 299 7.14 21.07 23.39
CA TRP A 299 7.40 19.92 24.27
C TRP A 299 8.80 19.96 24.90
N GLY A 300 8.85 19.58 26.18
CA GLY A 300 10.11 19.45 26.94
C GLY A 300 10.82 20.77 27.26
N ASN A 301 10.25 21.91 26.89
CA ASN A 301 10.89 23.21 27.09
C ASN A 301 10.58 23.81 28.47
N ASP A 302 11.30 24.89 28.75
CA ASP A 302 11.10 25.73 29.91
C ASP A 302 10.43 27.04 29.51
N LEU A 303 9.14 27.14 29.78
CA LEU A 303 8.30 28.28 29.43
C LEU A 303 7.97 29.18 30.63
N THR A 304 8.87 29.17 31.62
CA THR A 304 8.67 29.96 32.84
C THR A 304 8.54 31.44 32.55
N ASP A 305 7.49 32.06 33.09
CA ASP A 305 7.14 33.48 32.88
C ASP A 305 6.82 33.87 31.42
N TRP A 306 6.50 32.91 30.54
CA TRP A 306 6.07 33.23 29.18
C TRP A 306 4.62 33.75 29.18
N ASP A 307 4.39 34.83 28.43
CA ASP A 307 3.09 35.39 28.07
C ASP A 307 2.55 34.76 26.77
N LEU A 308 1.48 33.99 26.90
CA LEU A 308 0.68 33.39 25.81
C LEU A 308 -0.78 33.86 25.89
N THR A 309 -1.01 35.06 26.44
CA THR A 309 -2.34 35.63 26.63
C THR A 309 -3.07 35.81 25.29
N GLY A 310 -4.34 35.39 25.26
CA GLY A 310 -5.22 35.53 24.10
C GLY A 310 -4.80 34.75 22.84
N GLN A 311 -3.78 33.89 22.91
CA GLN A 311 -3.25 33.19 21.75
C GLN A 311 -4.16 32.03 21.30
N GLY A 312 -4.29 31.82 19.99
CA GLY A 312 -4.87 30.62 19.41
C GLY A 312 -3.85 29.48 19.44
N LEU A 313 -4.08 28.49 20.30
CA LEU A 313 -3.18 27.38 20.60
C LEU A 313 -3.88 26.03 20.41
N GLN A 314 -4.85 25.96 19.49
CA GLN A 314 -5.61 24.74 19.25
C GLN A 314 -4.67 23.62 18.77
N GLY A 315 -4.74 22.47 19.42
CA GLY A 315 -3.86 21.33 19.11
C GLY A 315 -2.37 21.54 19.44
N ALA A 316 -2.00 22.65 20.10
CA ALA A 316 -0.62 22.89 20.51
C ALA A 316 -0.14 21.84 21.52
N SER A 317 1.16 21.56 21.53
CA SER A 317 1.77 20.56 22.42
C SER A 317 2.67 21.20 23.46
N PHE A 318 2.33 21.03 24.73
CA PHE A 318 3.07 21.44 25.91
C PHE A 318 3.47 20.24 26.78
N SER A 319 3.46 19.01 26.26
CA SER A 319 3.78 17.84 27.08
C SER A 319 5.20 17.93 27.65
N ASN A 320 5.40 17.45 28.88
CA ASN A 320 6.66 17.51 29.63
C ASN A 320 7.29 18.91 29.75
N THR A 321 6.51 19.97 29.58
CA THR A 321 6.99 21.36 29.61
C THR A 321 6.96 21.92 31.03
N ARG A 322 7.92 22.78 31.37
CA ARG A 322 7.91 23.57 32.61
C ARG A 322 7.13 24.87 32.38
N LEU A 323 5.86 24.90 32.80
CA LEU A 323 4.90 26.00 32.60
C LEU A 323 4.76 26.89 33.85
N ILE A 324 5.86 27.16 34.55
CA ILE A 324 5.79 27.86 35.85
C ILE A 324 5.48 29.34 35.61
N ARG A 325 4.36 29.85 36.14
CA ARG A 325 3.86 31.23 35.90
C ARG A 325 3.73 31.61 34.41
N THR A 326 3.57 30.62 33.55
CA THR A 326 3.17 30.86 32.16
C THR A 326 1.74 31.38 32.14
N ASP A 327 1.47 32.44 31.38
CA ASP A 327 0.16 33.05 31.27
C ASP A 327 -0.56 32.59 30.00
N PHE A 328 -1.60 31.78 30.16
CA PHE A 328 -2.51 31.34 29.11
C PHE A 328 -3.86 32.06 29.17
N SER A 329 -3.98 33.19 29.88
CA SER A 329 -5.28 33.81 30.07
C SER A 329 -5.92 34.25 28.75
N GLY A 330 -7.20 33.91 28.57
CA GLY A 330 -7.94 34.13 27.32
C GLY A 330 -7.48 33.31 26.12
N ALA A 331 -6.50 32.40 26.28
CA ALA A 331 -6.00 31.59 25.17
C ALA A 331 -7.01 30.51 24.75
N ASN A 332 -6.99 30.15 23.47
CA ASN A 332 -7.73 28.99 22.98
C ASN A 332 -6.83 27.76 22.97
N LEU A 333 -7.00 26.88 23.95
CA LEU A 333 -6.26 25.64 24.16
C LEU A 333 -7.06 24.40 23.76
N SER A 334 -8.08 24.54 22.90
CA SER A 334 -8.87 23.39 22.47
C SER A 334 -7.99 22.29 21.88
N ASN A 335 -8.13 21.06 22.37
CA ASN A 335 -7.31 19.91 21.99
C ASN A 335 -5.79 20.06 22.23
N ALA A 336 -5.35 21.03 23.03
CA ALA A 336 -3.94 21.17 23.38
C ALA A 336 -3.48 20.05 24.33
N ARG A 337 -2.21 19.63 24.21
CA ARG A 337 -1.65 18.52 25.00
C ARG A 337 -0.75 19.02 26.12
N PHE A 338 -0.98 18.55 27.34
CA PHE A 338 -0.21 18.91 28.53
C PHE A 338 0.27 17.72 29.37
N ASN A 339 0.22 16.50 28.84
CA ASN A 339 0.63 15.31 29.58
C ASN A 339 2.07 15.46 30.16
N GLY A 340 2.21 15.27 31.47
CA GLY A 340 3.49 15.43 32.18
C GLY A 340 4.01 16.87 32.34
N ALA A 341 3.24 17.91 31.98
CA ALA A 341 3.64 19.29 32.17
C ALA A 341 3.61 19.73 33.65
N ARG A 342 4.35 20.80 33.99
CA ARG A 342 4.47 21.34 35.36
C ARG A 342 3.85 22.74 35.45
N PHE A 343 2.77 22.90 36.19
CA PHE A 343 1.88 24.09 36.14
C PHE A 343 1.99 25.07 37.30
N SER A 344 3.07 25.05 38.09
CA SER A 344 3.15 25.88 39.31
C SER A 344 2.93 27.37 39.02
N GLY A 345 1.78 27.91 39.43
CA GLY A 345 1.39 29.30 39.19
C GLY A 345 1.01 29.65 37.75
N ALA A 346 0.83 28.68 36.85
CA ALA A 346 0.31 28.92 35.51
C ALA A 346 -1.09 29.55 35.56
N ASN A 347 -1.37 30.52 34.69
CA ASN A 347 -2.66 31.21 34.65
C ASN A 347 -3.48 30.70 33.47
N PHE A 348 -4.65 30.12 33.73
CA PHE A 348 -5.60 29.65 32.72
C PHE A 348 -6.91 30.47 32.70
N SER A 349 -6.91 31.64 33.34
CA SER A 349 -8.12 32.46 33.48
C SER A 349 -8.73 32.77 32.11
N ASP A 350 -10.03 32.52 31.93
CA ASP A 350 -10.76 32.76 30.69
C ASP A 350 -10.25 31.96 29.46
N ALA A 351 -9.39 30.95 29.66
CA ALA A 351 -8.94 30.08 28.57
C ALA A 351 -10.04 29.10 28.13
N ILE A 352 -10.01 28.67 26.86
CA ILE A 352 -10.89 27.63 26.31
C ILE A 352 -10.10 26.31 26.31
N ILE A 353 -10.61 25.26 26.97
CA ILE A 353 -9.88 24.00 27.19
C ILE A 353 -10.67 22.74 26.75
N ALA A 354 -11.75 22.88 25.98
CA ALA A 354 -12.49 21.75 25.43
C ALA A 354 -11.54 20.80 24.65
N GLY A 355 -11.58 19.50 24.94
CA GLY A 355 -10.71 18.49 24.34
C GLY A 355 -9.25 18.48 24.82
N ALA A 356 -8.86 19.38 25.73
CA ALA A 356 -7.46 19.46 26.17
C ALA A 356 -7.03 18.23 26.99
N ASP A 357 -5.78 17.83 26.83
CA ASP A 357 -5.19 16.64 27.45
C ASP A 357 -4.33 16.99 28.66
N PHE A 358 -4.85 16.70 29.85
CA PHE A 358 -4.20 16.91 31.14
C PHE A 358 -3.85 15.59 31.83
N ARG A 359 -3.63 14.49 31.10
CA ARG A 359 -3.31 13.19 31.72
C ARG A 359 -2.11 13.24 32.66
N GLY A 360 -2.29 12.67 33.86
CA GLY A 360 -1.27 12.64 34.92
C GLY A 360 -0.80 14.02 35.43
N ALA A 361 -1.49 15.11 35.07
CA ALA A 361 -1.15 16.48 35.47
C ALA A 361 -1.34 16.78 36.97
N VAL A 362 -1.99 15.88 37.73
CA VAL A 362 -2.40 16.11 39.13
C VAL A 362 -1.75 15.11 40.12
N THR A 363 -0.94 14.14 39.67
CA THR A 363 -0.55 12.96 40.48
C THR A 363 0.89 12.91 41.00
N THR A 364 1.72 13.94 40.80
CA THR A 364 3.12 13.93 41.27
C THR A 364 3.47 15.16 42.10
N THR A 365 4.51 15.07 42.95
CA THR A 365 5.09 16.23 43.68
C THR A 365 5.53 17.39 42.78
N PHE A 366 5.59 17.18 41.47
CA PHE A 366 6.02 18.16 40.48
C PHE A 366 4.90 18.60 39.51
N SER A 367 3.72 17.95 39.51
CA SER A 367 2.59 18.27 38.62
C SER A 367 1.48 18.98 39.41
N ASN A 368 1.44 20.31 39.24
CA ASN A 368 0.74 21.29 40.09
C ASN A 368 -0.54 21.85 39.43
N LEU A 369 -1.28 21.06 38.64
CA LEU A 369 -2.58 21.52 38.13
C LEU A 369 -3.59 21.47 39.28
N THR A 370 -4.19 22.62 39.63
CA THR A 370 -5.18 22.72 40.71
C THR A 370 -6.59 22.87 40.15
N LYS A 371 -7.59 22.54 40.98
CA LYS A 371 -8.99 22.74 40.61
C LYS A 371 -9.30 24.22 40.35
N GLU A 372 -8.71 25.13 41.11
CA GLU A 372 -8.90 26.57 40.93
C GLU A 372 -8.39 27.05 39.55
N GLN A 373 -7.34 26.43 39.01
CA GLN A 373 -6.86 26.74 37.65
C GLN A 373 -7.88 26.30 36.59
N ILE A 374 -8.52 25.14 36.77
CA ILE A 374 -9.59 24.70 35.86
C ILE A 374 -10.84 25.58 36.02
N TYR A 375 -11.22 25.94 37.25
CA TYR A 375 -12.40 26.78 37.52
C TYR A 375 -12.28 28.19 36.97
N ALA A 376 -11.06 28.69 36.84
CA ALA A 376 -10.79 29.99 36.25
C ALA A 376 -11.00 30.03 34.73
N THR A 377 -11.05 28.88 34.04
CA THR A 377 -11.19 28.81 32.57
C THR A 377 -12.56 29.30 32.10
N ALA A 378 -12.63 29.85 30.88
CA ALA A 378 -13.90 30.20 30.24
C ALA A 378 -14.74 28.94 29.98
N SER A 379 -14.09 27.83 29.60
CA SER A 379 -14.71 26.52 29.45
C SER A 379 -15.51 26.10 30.68
N TYR A 380 -14.88 26.07 31.87
CA TYR A 380 -15.57 25.71 33.12
C TYR A 380 -16.71 26.67 33.46
N GLN A 381 -16.46 27.98 33.35
CA GLN A 381 -17.48 29.00 33.64
C GLN A 381 -18.71 28.90 32.72
N SER A 382 -18.50 28.46 31.48
CA SER A 382 -19.57 28.24 30.49
C SER A 382 -20.24 26.86 30.60
N GLY A 383 -19.69 25.95 31.41
CA GLY A 383 -20.14 24.56 31.51
C GLY A 383 -19.72 23.68 30.33
N ASP A 384 -18.64 24.02 29.61
CA ASP A 384 -18.17 23.29 28.43
C ASP A 384 -16.77 22.70 28.63
N LEU A 385 -16.73 21.44 29.06
CA LEU A 385 -15.53 20.62 29.22
C LEU A 385 -15.56 19.39 28.31
N GLN A 386 -16.26 19.47 27.17
CA GLN A 386 -16.41 18.34 26.26
C GLN A 386 -15.04 17.78 25.83
N GLY A 387 -14.94 16.46 25.81
CA GLY A 387 -13.74 15.74 25.38
C GLY A 387 -12.49 15.95 26.26
N ILE A 388 -12.58 16.64 27.40
CA ILE A 388 -11.42 16.86 28.27
C ILE A 388 -10.82 15.53 28.71
N ILE A 389 -9.49 15.43 28.69
CA ILE A 389 -8.79 14.20 29.06
C ILE A 389 -8.11 14.44 30.42
N LEU A 390 -8.67 13.84 31.46
CA LEU A 390 -8.15 13.87 32.83
C LEU A 390 -7.80 12.46 33.33
N SER A 391 -7.62 11.48 32.44
CA SER A 391 -7.28 10.11 32.83
C SER A 391 -6.01 10.05 33.69
N GLU A 392 -5.98 9.08 34.61
CA GLU A 392 -4.86 8.87 35.55
C GLU A 392 -4.60 10.03 36.53
N ASN A 393 -5.55 10.96 36.71
CA ASN A 393 -5.45 12.05 37.67
C ASN A 393 -6.12 11.77 39.01
N SER A 394 -5.72 12.53 40.05
CA SER A 394 -6.44 12.60 41.32
C SER A 394 -7.28 13.88 41.35
N LEU A 395 -8.59 13.75 41.15
CA LEU A 395 -9.55 14.87 41.14
C LEU A 395 -10.28 15.05 42.47
N VAL A 396 -9.68 14.58 43.57
CA VAL A 396 -10.31 14.56 44.91
C VAL A 396 -10.92 15.90 45.29
N ASP A 397 -12.20 15.89 45.68
CA ASP A 397 -12.99 17.06 46.08
C ASP A 397 -13.12 18.17 45.01
N TRP A 398 -13.07 17.81 43.72
CA TRP A 398 -13.39 18.73 42.63
C TRP A 398 -14.92 18.86 42.47
N ASP A 399 -15.38 20.09 42.25
CA ASP A 399 -16.70 20.41 41.74
C ASP A 399 -16.72 20.47 40.20
N LEU A 400 -17.35 19.49 39.59
CA LEU A 400 -17.62 19.37 38.16
C LEU A 400 -19.14 19.34 37.90
N SER A 401 -19.94 19.91 38.81
CA SER A 401 -21.37 20.04 38.60
C SER A 401 -21.68 20.98 37.44
N ASP A 402 -22.80 20.73 36.76
CA ASP A 402 -23.26 21.50 35.58
C ASP A 402 -22.34 21.49 34.36
N GLN A 403 -21.30 20.66 34.37
CA GLN A 403 -20.37 20.61 33.25
C GLN A 403 -20.87 19.66 32.15
N ASP A 404 -20.72 20.08 30.90
CA ASP A 404 -20.76 19.18 29.75
C ASP A 404 -19.41 18.46 29.64
N LEU A 405 -19.43 17.17 29.95
CA LEU A 405 -18.30 16.25 29.91
C LEU A 405 -18.52 15.18 28.83
N THR A 406 -19.31 15.49 27.79
CA THR A 406 -19.55 14.55 26.69
C THR A 406 -18.23 14.09 26.08
N GLY A 407 -18.02 12.79 25.99
CA GLY A 407 -16.79 12.18 25.47
C GLY A 407 -15.53 12.44 26.31
N ALA A 408 -15.64 12.98 27.53
CA ALA A 408 -14.50 13.20 28.41
C ALA A 408 -13.83 11.86 28.78
N ASN A 409 -12.51 11.88 29.00
CA ASN A 409 -11.77 10.70 29.42
C ASN A 409 -11.27 10.88 30.86
N LEU A 410 -11.92 10.17 31.77
CA LEU A 410 -11.66 10.10 33.21
C LEU A 410 -11.13 8.70 33.62
N ARG A 411 -10.69 7.88 32.66
CA ARG A 411 -10.21 6.51 32.89
C ARG A 411 -9.14 6.46 33.99
N SER A 412 -9.26 5.48 34.89
CA SER A 412 -8.28 5.22 35.96
C SER A 412 -7.97 6.46 36.84
N SER A 413 -8.88 7.43 36.89
CA SER A 413 -8.75 8.60 37.77
C SER A 413 -9.32 8.32 39.16
N SER A 414 -8.85 9.06 40.16
CA SER A 414 -9.49 9.11 41.48
C SER A 414 -10.50 10.25 41.49
N LEU A 415 -11.77 9.90 41.56
CA LEU A 415 -12.92 10.81 41.63
C LEU A 415 -13.48 10.92 43.07
N VAL A 416 -12.69 10.57 44.08
CA VAL A 416 -13.16 10.52 45.47
C VAL A 416 -13.72 11.88 45.91
N GLY A 417 -14.98 11.91 46.33
CA GLY A 417 -15.66 13.14 46.77
C GLY A 417 -15.94 14.17 45.66
N VAL A 418 -15.75 13.81 44.38
CA VAL A 418 -16.06 14.71 43.25
C VAL A 418 -17.56 14.94 43.15
N ASN A 419 -17.96 16.19 42.92
CA ASN A 419 -19.33 16.56 42.62
C ASN A 419 -19.55 16.54 41.09
N LEU A 420 -20.31 15.57 40.57
CA LEU A 420 -20.73 15.48 39.16
C LEU A 420 -22.23 15.81 39.00
N GLN A 421 -22.84 16.50 39.97
CA GLN A 421 -24.26 16.80 39.92
C GLN A 421 -24.67 17.51 38.63
N ARG A 422 -25.74 17.03 37.98
CA ARG A 422 -26.30 17.61 36.74
C ARG A 422 -25.31 17.72 35.57
N SER A 423 -24.16 17.04 35.65
CA SER A 423 -23.20 16.99 34.54
C SER A 423 -23.70 16.09 33.40
N ASN A 424 -23.23 16.34 32.19
CA ASN A 424 -23.47 15.48 31.04
C ASN A 424 -22.23 14.61 30.78
N LEU A 425 -22.30 13.32 31.13
CA LEU A 425 -21.26 12.32 30.93
C LEU A 425 -21.56 11.40 29.73
N THR A 426 -22.39 11.87 28.78
CA THR A 426 -22.71 11.08 27.59
C THR A 426 -21.42 10.63 26.88
N ASP A 427 -21.31 9.33 26.62
CA ASP A 427 -20.14 8.72 25.96
C ASP A 427 -18.78 8.99 26.66
N ALA A 428 -18.79 9.43 27.92
CA ALA A 428 -17.58 9.67 28.70
C ALA A 428 -16.95 8.34 29.16
N ASN A 429 -15.61 8.28 29.19
CA ASN A 429 -14.89 7.11 29.69
C ASN A 429 -14.52 7.29 31.17
N LEU A 430 -15.14 6.52 32.05
CA LEU A 430 -14.83 6.42 33.47
C LEU A 430 -14.25 5.05 33.85
N SER A 431 -13.91 4.20 32.88
CA SER A 431 -13.44 2.84 33.15
C SER A 431 -12.32 2.80 34.19
N GLN A 432 -12.41 1.86 35.12
CA GLN A 432 -11.41 1.66 36.18
C GLN A 432 -11.19 2.87 37.11
N ALA A 433 -12.05 3.89 37.08
CA ALA A 433 -11.98 5.02 38.02
C ALA A 433 -12.35 4.58 39.44
N LEU A 434 -11.88 5.33 40.44
CA LEU A 434 -12.30 5.21 41.83
C LEU A 434 -13.34 6.28 42.15
N VAL A 435 -14.58 5.88 42.46
CA VAL A 435 -15.72 6.82 42.64
C VAL A 435 -16.27 6.88 44.06
N THR A 436 -15.43 6.60 45.07
CA THR A 436 -15.85 6.64 46.47
C THR A 436 -16.43 8.01 46.84
N ASN A 437 -17.68 8.06 47.29
CA ASN A 437 -18.40 9.31 47.62
C ASN A 437 -18.51 10.33 46.48
N THR A 438 -18.33 9.93 45.22
CA THR A 438 -18.61 10.77 44.05
C THR A 438 -20.13 10.97 43.93
N ASP A 439 -20.56 12.22 43.71
CA ASP A 439 -21.97 12.57 43.60
C ASP A 439 -22.40 12.62 42.12
N PHE A 440 -23.21 11.65 41.70
CA PHE A 440 -23.77 11.55 40.34
C PHE A 440 -25.21 12.09 40.23
N THR A 441 -25.71 12.80 41.25
CA THR A 441 -27.13 13.18 41.30
C THR A 441 -27.52 14.01 40.08
N ASP A 442 -28.56 13.57 39.39
CA ASP A 442 -29.09 14.15 38.16
C ASP A 442 -28.08 14.22 36.98
N ALA A 443 -26.96 13.49 37.02
CA ALA A 443 -26.04 13.38 35.90
C ALA A 443 -26.62 12.53 34.76
N THR A 444 -26.27 12.85 33.51
CA THR A 444 -26.61 12.03 32.33
C THR A 444 -25.44 11.09 32.01
N ILE A 445 -25.67 9.78 31.93
CA ILE A 445 -24.62 8.75 31.74
C ILE A 445 -24.90 7.80 30.56
N ARG A 446 -25.75 8.22 29.61
CA ARG A 446 -26.04 7.41 28.41
C ARG A 446 -24.77 7.17 27.61
N GLY A 447 -24.46 5.92 27.26
CA GLY A 447 -23.22 5.57 26.55
C GLY A 447 -21.93 5.69 27.37
N ALA A 448 -22.00 6.11 28.64
CA ALA A 448 -20.80 6.25 29.46
C ALA A 448 -20.17 4.88 29.74
N ASP A 449 -18.84 4.82 29.67
CA ASP A 449 -18.06 3.63 30.01
C ASP A 449 -17.74 3.64 31.51
N LEU A 450 -18.51 2.87 32.27
CA LEU A 450 -18.36 2.61 33.70
C LEU A 450 -17.78 1.22 33.96
N THR A 451 -17.04 0.65 33.01
CA THR A 451 -16.45 -0.69 33.12
C THR A 451 -15.49 -0.79 34.30
N ALA A 452 -15.69 -1.80 35.15
CA ALA A 452 -14.82 -2.11 36.30
C ALA A 452 -14.52 -0.89 37.21
N VAL A 453 -15.50 -0.02 37.44
CA VAL A 453 -15.37 1.13 38.34
C VAL A 453 -15.35 0.66 39.79
N SER A 454 -14.43 1.21 40.59
CA SER A 454 -14.28 0.86 42.01
C SER A 454 -15.19 1.72 42.90
N ASP A 455 -15.83 1.09 43.89
CA ASP A 455 -16.78 1.70 44.83
C ASP A 455 -18.04 2.34 44.20
N PHE A 456 -18.41 1.92 42.98
CA PHE A 456 -19.67 2.35 42.37
C PHE A 456 -20.85 1.61 43.00
N THR A 457 -21.86 2.36 43.46
CA THR A 457 -22.99 1.82 44.23
C THR A 457 -24.31 2.02 43.51
N ALA A 458 -25.30 1.18 43.85
CA ALA A 458 -26.66 1.31 43.35
C ALA A 458 -27.25 2.71 43.64
N ALA A 459 -26.98 3.26 44.83
CA ALA A 459 -27.44 4.60 45.20
C ALA A 459 -26.89 5.69 44.27
N GLN A 460 -25.63 5.57 43.83
CA GLN A 460 -25.05 6.49 42.86
C GLN A 460 -25.72 6.35 41.49
N LEU A 461 -25.92 5.12 40.99
CA LEU A 461 -26.68 4.90 39.75
C LEU A 461 -28.08 5.51 39.83
N TYR A 462 -28.83 5.21 40.90
CA TYR A 462 -30.23 5.65 41.07
C TYR A 462 -30.38 7.17 41.15
N SER A 463 -29.34 7.85 41.61
CA SER A 463 -29.32 9.30 41.69
C SER A 463 -29.22 9.97 40.31
N THR A 464 -28.73 9.27 39.28
CA THR A 464 -28.53 9.84 37.93
C THR A 464 -29.84 10.22 37.25
N ALA A 465 -29.81 11.25 36.40
CA ALA A 465 -30.95 11.62 35.56
C ALA A 465 -31.27 10.51 34.53
N SER A 466 -30.24 9.82 34.02
CA SER A 466 -30.40 8.67 33.13
C SER A 466 -31.25 7.56 33.76
N TYR A 467 -30.93 7.15 34.99
CA TYR A 467 -31.73 6.15 35.71
C TYR A 467 -33.17 6.64 35.94
N GLN A 468 -33.35 7.87 36.42
CA GLN A 468 -34.68 8.44 36.69
C GLN A 468 -35.56 8.53 35.43
N SER A 469 -34.95 8.79 34.27
CA SER A 469 -35.64 8.83 32.98
C SER A 469 -35.91 7.45 32.39
N GLY A 470 -35.21 6.42 32.89
CA GLY A 470 -35.24 5.06 32.36
C GLY A 470 -34.30 4.82 31.17
N ASP A 471 -33.50 5.81 30.73
CA ASP A 471 -32.58 5.67 29.60
C ASP A 471 -31.14 5.41 30.07
N LEU A 472 -30.72 4.14 29.97
CA LEU A 472 -29.34 3.69 30.13
C LEU A 472 -28.84 3.03 28.84
N SER A 473 -29.36 3.46 27.68
CA SER A 473 -28.95 2.90 26.40
C SER A 473 -27.44 3.07 26.18
N SER A 474 -26.82 2.01 25.67
CA SER A 474 -25.38 1.92 25.41
C SER A 474 -24.43 2.13 26.59
N VAL A 475 -24.92 2.23 27.84
CA VAL A 475 -24.03 2.33 29.01
C VAL A 475 -23.14 1.08 29.10
N GLU A 476 -21.88 1.23 29.47
CA GLU A 476 -20.97 0.11 29.68
C GLU A 476 -20.79 -0.09 31.18
N LEU A 477 -21.27 -1.22 31.69
CA LEU A 477 -21.17 -1.64 33.09
C LEU A 477 -20.41 -2.96 33.21
N ASP A 478 -19.63 -3.33 32.20
CA ASP A 478 -18.88 -4.58 32.18
C ASP A 478 -18.07 -4.79 33.47
N SER A 479 -18.05 -6.04 33.95
CA SER A 479 -17.31 -6.47 35.15
C SER A 479 -17.68 -5.76 36.46
N ASN A 480 -18.82 -5.06 36.54
CA ASN A 480 -19.28 -4.46 37.80
C ASN A 480 -20.06 -5.45 38.69
N ASP A 481 -20.12 -5.16 39.99
CA ASP A 481 -20.99 -5.87 40.93
C ASP A 481 -22.36 -5.19 41.04
N LEU A 482 -23.36 -5.77 40.37
CA LEU A 482 -24.74 -5.27 40.34
C LEU A 482 -25.63 -6.00 41.36
N THR A 483 -25.03 -6.64 42.38
CA THR A 483 -25.76 -7.45 43.36
C THR A 483 -26.85 -6.65 44.06
N GLY A 484 -28.10 -7.11 43.94
CA GLY A 484 -29.26 -6.49 44.58
C GLY A 484 -29.72 -5.16 43.99
N TRP A 485 -29.22 -4.78 42.80
CA TRP A 485 -29.64 -3.53 42.15
C TRP A 485 -31.05 -3.67 41.56
N ASP A 486 -31.84 -2.60 41.64
CA ASP A 486 -33.12 -2.44 40.98
C ASP A 486 -32.87 -1.84 39.60
N LEU A 487 -32.88 -2.70 38.59
CA LEU A 487 -32.69 -2.35 37.19
C LEU A 487 -34.02 -2.41 36.43
N SER A 488 -35.15 -2.43 37.15
CA SER A 488 -36.47 -2.67 36.58
C SER A 488 -36.94 -1.50 35.71
N GLY A 489 -37.55 -1.81 34.57
CA GLY A 489 -38.12 -0.82 33.65
C GLY A 489 -37.12 0.03 32.85
N LEU A 490 -35.82 -0.22 33.00
CA LEU A 490 -34.77 0.56 32.33
C LEU A 490 -34.58 0.12 30.86
N ASP A 491 -34.11 1.04 30.02
CA ASP A 491 -33.66 0.76 28.67
C ASP A 491 -32.15 0.51 28.65
N PHE A 492 -31.76 -0.74 28.41
CA PHE A 492 -30.39 -1.20 28.20
C PHE A 492 -30.14 -1.60 26.74
N THR A 493 -30.85 -0.99 25.79
CA THR A 493 -30.59 -1.22 24.37
C THR A 493 -29.12 -0.92 24.05
N GLY A 494 -28.40 -1.93 23.56
CA GLY A 494 -26.97 -1.82 23.24
C GLY A 494 -26.03 -1.65 24.45
N ALA A 495 -26.51 -1.80 25.69
CA ALA A 495 -25.66 -1.69 26.88
C ALA A 495 -24.69 -2.87 26.99
N LYS A 496 -23.51 -2.64 27.57
CA LYS A 496 -22.50 -3.68 27.82
C LYS A 496 -22.49 -4.08 29.28
N LEU A 497 -22.74 -5.36 29.54
CA LEU A 497 -22.94 -5.92 30.88
C LEU A 497 -22.14 -7.23 31.06
N SER A 498 -21.22 -7.52 30.15
CA SER A 498 -20.40 -8.73 30.11
C SER A 498 -19.62 -8.93 31.41
N SER A 499 -19.59 -10.17 31.88
CA SER A 499 -18.91 -10.60 33.11
C SER A 499 -19.32 -9.84 34.39
N SER A 500 -20.46 -9.14 34.38
CA SER A 500 -21.02 -8.43 35.55
C SER A 500 -21.77 -9.38 36.50
N THR A 501 -21.83 -9.04 37.79
CA THR A 501 -22.51 -9.86 38.81
C THR A 501 -23.97 -9.45 38.96
N PHE A 502 -24.90 -10.40 38.75
CA PHE A 502 -26.36 -10.15 38.75
C PHE A 502 -27.10 -10.76 39.95
N THR A 503 -26.37 -11.20 40.97
CA THR A 503 -26.95 -11.90 42.14
C THR A 503 -28.02 -11.03 42.81
N HIS A 504 -29.28 -11.49 42.81
CA HIS A 504 -30.45 -10.75 43.34
C HIS A 504 -30.78 -9.39 42.66
N ALA A 505 -30.21 -9.07 41.50
CA ALA A 505 -30.62 -7.88 40.74
C ALA A 505 -32.05 -8.05 40.18
N ASP A 506 -32.83 -6.97 40.12
CA ASP A 506 -34.17 -6.96 39.51
C ASP A 506 -34.08 -6.45 38.07
N LEU A 507 -34.38 -7.30 37.09
CA LEU A 507 -34.42 -6.98 35.65
C LEU A 507 -35.85 -6.90 35.10
N SER A 508 -36.84 -6.77 35.98
CA SER A 508 -38.25 -6.80 35.59
C SER A 508 -38.58 -5.64 34.64
N ASN A 509 -39.16 -5.94 33.49
CA ASN A 509 -39.55 -4.96 32.47
C ASN A 509 -38.38 -4.15 31.87
N THR A 510 -37.13 -4.59 32.01
CA THR A 510 -35.97 -3.95 31.37
C THR A 510 -35.93 -4.26 29.87
N THR A 511 -35.55 -3.31 29.02
CA THR A 511 -35.31 -3.55 27.59
C THR A 511 -33.84 -3.90 27.38
N ILE A 512 -33.54 -5.03 26.73
CA ILE A 512 -32.17 -5.56 26.58
C ILE A 512 -31.80 -5.87 25.12
N ARG A 513 -32.46 -5.24 24.14
CA ARG A 513 -32.16 -5.47 22.71
C ARG A 513 -30.71 -5.09 22.39
N ASN A 514 -29.99 -5.92 21.64
CA ASN A 514 -28.57 -5.72 21.36
C ASN A 514 -27.66 -5.59 22.59
N ALA A 515 -28.13 -5.92 23.80
CA ALA A 515 -27.30 -5.84 25.01
C ALA A 515 -26.25 -6.95 25.03
N GLU A 516 -25.07 -6.65 25.59
CA GLU A 516 -24.00 -7.62 25.79
C GLU A 516 -24.07 -8.24 27.18
N LEU A 517 -24.44 -9.53 27.27
CA LEU A 517 -24.61 -10.29 28.50
C LEU A 517 -23.69 -11.52 28.54
N ARG A 518 -22.52 -11.43 27.91
CA ARG A 518 -21.53 -12.53 27.84
C ARG A 518 -21.06 -12.93 29.25
N GLU A 519 -20.97 -14.23 29.52
CA GLU A 519 -20.45 -14.79 30.78
C GLU A 519 -21.13 -14.24 32.06
N THR A 520 -22.46 -14.06 32.05
CA THR A 520 -23.22 -13.48 33.17
C THR A 520 -23.92 -14.53 34.05
N THR A 521 -24.25 -15.71 33.53
CA THR A 521 -24.89 -16.80 34.32
C THR A 521 -23.97 -17.35 35.39
N SER A 522 -22.67 -17.49 35.08
CA SER A 522 -21.63 -17.87 36.06
C SER A 522 -21.46 -16.82 37.17
N ARG A 523 -22.00 -15.61 36.95
CA ARG A 523 -21.99 -14.45 37.85
C ARG A 523 -23.38 -14.15 38.43
N GLY A 524 -24.31 -15.10 38.37
CA GLY A 524 -25.58 -15.06 39.08
C GLY A 524 -26.79 -14.57 38.28
N LEU A 525 -26.66 -14.33 36.96
CA LEU A 525 -27.84 -14.12 36.12
C LEU A 525 -28.65 -15.42 36.02
N THR A 526 -29.94 -15.35 36.32
CA THR A 526 -30.86 -16.49 36.28
C THR A 526 -31.86 -16.36 35.14
N SER A 527 -32.42 -17.49 34.71
CA SER A 527 -33.51 -17.51 33.73
C SER A 527 -34.73 -16.72 34.20
N ALA A 528 -35.08 -16.76 35.49
CA ALA A 528 -36.20 -15.99 36.04
C ALA A 528 -35.99 -14.48 35.89
N GLN A 529 -34.77 -13.98 36.13
CA GLN A 529 -34.44 -12.57 35.90
C GLN A 529 -34.50 -12.22 34.40
N PHE A 530 -33.89 -13.04 33.55
CA PHE A 530 -33.93 -12.82 32.10
C PHE A 530 -35.36 -12.81 31.54
N TYR A 531 -36.23 -13.73 31.98
CA TYR A 531 -37.63 -13.81 31.56
C TYR A 531 -38.48 -12.64 32.05
N SER A 532 -38.06 -11.99 33.14
CA SER A 532 -38.77 -10.84 33.68
C SER A 532 -38.59 -9.58 32.82
N THR A 533 -37.59 -9.54 31.93
CA THR A 533 -37.30 -8.40 31.05
C THR A 533 -38.45 -8.08 30.09
N ALA A 534 -38.62 -6.81 29.74
CA ALA A 534 -39.62 -6.38 28.75
C ALA A 534 -39.31 -6.95 27.37
N SER A 535 -38.03 -7.04 26.99
CA SER A 535 -37.62 -7.65 25.72
C SER A 535 -38.03 -9.12 25.61
N TYR A 536 -37.85 -9.90 26.68
CA TYR A 536 -38.32 -11.29 26.72
C TYR A 536 -39.85 -11.35 26.64
N GLN A 537 -40.56 -10.61 27.48
CA GLN A 537 -42.04 -10.61 27.48
C GLN A 537 -42.65 -10.16 26.14
N ALA A 538 -42.00 -9.23 25.43
CA ALA A 538 -42.39 -8.79 24.10
C ALA A 538 -42.04 -9.80 22.99
N GLY A 539 -41.26 -10.83 23.30
CA GLY A 539 -40.77 -11.81 22.34
C GLY A 539 -39.67 -11.29 21.43
N ASP A 540 -38.95 -10.23 21.83
CA ASP A 540 -38.00 -9.53 20.96
C ASP A 540 -36.61 -9.39 21.60
N LEU A 541 -35.77 -10.39 21.33
CA LEU A 541 -34.42 -10.59 21.86
C LEU A 541 -33.35 -10.41 20.77
N SER A 542 -33.67 -9.73 19.66
CA SER A 542 -32.75 -9.64 18.54
C SER A 542 -31.44 -8.94 18.93
N GLY A 543 -30.31 -9.48 18.46
CA GLY A 543 -28.98 -8.96 18.70
C GLY A 543 -28.43 -9.12 20.11
N VAL A 544 -29.19 -9.69 21.06
CA VAL A 544 -28.68 -10.00 22.40
C VAL A 544 -27.47 -10.92 22.30
N ASN A 545 -26.40 -10.59 23.04
CA ASN A 545 -25.23 -11.44 23.15
C ASN A 545 -25.26 -12.22 24.48
N LEU A 546 -25.40 -13.54 24.40
CA LEU A 546 -25.39 -14.50 25.50
C LEU A 546 -24.23 -15.50 25.36
N GLU A 547 -23.17 -15.12 24.66
CA GLU A 547 -21.95 -15.93 24.53
C GLU A 547 -21.43 -16.40 25.91
N ASP A 548 -20.88 -17.62 25.96
CA ASP A 548 -20.29 -18.23 27.17
C ASP A 548 -21.24 -18.39 28.39
N ASN A 549 -22.56 -18.38 28.18
CA ASN A 549 -23.53 -18.58 29.27
C ASN A 549 -24.04 -20.02 29.37
N ASP A 550 -24.41 -20.43 30.58
CA ASP A 550 -25.17 -21.66 30.82
C ASP A 550 -26.67 -21.40 30.68
N LEU A 551 -27.19 -21.70 29.50
CA LEU A 551 -28.59 -21.51 29.12
C LEU A 551 -29.39 -22.83 29.25
N SER A 552 -28.88 -23.80 30.01
CA SER A 552 -29.50 -25.12 30.10
C SER A 552 -30.92 -25.06 30.66
N GLY A 553 -31.86 -25.67 29.92
CA GLY A 553 -33.29 -25.64 30.24
C GLY A 553 -33.99 -24.30 30.06
N TRP A 554 -33.33 -23.29 29.47
CA TRP A 554 -33.97 -21.99 29.23
C TRP A 554 -35.04 -22.06 28.13
N ASN A 555 -36.00 -21.15 28.13
CA ASN A 555 -37.10 -21.13 27.17
C ASN A 555 -37.04 -19.87 26.32
N PHE A 556 -36.82 -20.02 25.03
CA PHE A 556 -36.87 -18.97 24.01
C PHE A 556 -37.97 -19.22 22.98
N ALA A 557 -38.94 -20.10 23.29
CA ALA A 557 -39.94 -20.51 22.32
C ALA A 557 -40.76 -19.32 21.79
N GLY A 558 -40.89 -19.21 20.47
CA GLY A 558 -41.62 -18.13 19.81
C GLY A 558 -40.92 -16.77 19.78
N HIS A 559 -39.70 -16.64 20.33
CA HIS A 559 -39.01 -15.35 20.42
C HIS A 559 -38.24 -15.02 19.14
N ASN A 560 -38.13 -13.73 18.84
CA ASN A 560 -37.22 -13.22 17.83
C ASN A 560 -35.79 -13.17 18.39
N LEU A 561 -34.94 -14.07 17.91
CA LEU A 561 -33.51 -14.14 18.22
C LEU A 561 -32.65 -13.62 17.06
N THR A 562 -33.22 -12.95 16.06
CA THR A 562 -32.46 -12.52 14.87
C THR A 562 -31.15 -11.82 15.26
N GLY A 563 -30.01 -12.28 14.76
CA GLY A 563 -28.70 -11.69 15.05
C GLY A 563 -28.17 -11.91 16.48
N ALA A 564 -28.84 -12.70 17.33
CA ALA A 564 -28.35 -13.01 18.67
C ALA A 564 -27.06 -13.84 18.62
N ASN A 565 -26.18 -13.63 19.59
CA ASN A 565 -24.95 -14.38 19.74
C ASN A 565 -25.09 -15.40 20.88
N LEU A 566 -25.02 -16.68 20.54
CA LEU A 566 -25.12 -17.83 21.45
C LEU A 566 -23.85 -18.71 21.38
N ASP A 567 -22.77 -18.16 20.84
CA ASP A 567 -21.48 -18.85 20.72
C ASP A 567 -20.99 -19.36 22.09
N ASP A 568 -20.50 -20.60 22.11
CA ASP A 568 -20.07 -21.31 23.33
C ASP A 568 -21.10 -21.38 24.49
N ALA A 569 -22.36 -21.02 24.27
CA ALA A 569 -23.40 -21.16 25.28
C ALA A 569 -23.83 -22.63 25.45
N ASN A 570 -24.07 -23.06 26.69
CA ASN A 570 -24.66 -24.38 26.96
C ASN A 570 -26.17 -24.35 26.72
N LEU A 571 -26.62 -24.87 25.58
CA LEU A 571 -28.02 -24.95 25.16
C LEU A 571 -28.68 -26.30 25.54
N THR A 572 -28.10 -27.10 26.43
CA THR A 572 -28.65 -28.40 26.83
C THR A 572 -30.08 -28.25 27.36
N GLY A 573 -31.06 -28.81 26.63
CA GLY A 573 -32.47 -28.74 27.01
C GLY A 573 -33.13 -27.36 26.86
N ALA A 574 -32.44 -26.38 26.27
CA ALA A 574 -33.03 -25.09 25.96
C ALA A 574 -34.13 -25.24 24.88
N ASN A 575 -35.28 -24.59 25.09
CA ASN A 575 -36.42 -24.64 24.18
C ASN A 575 -36.41 -23.43 23.23
N ILE A 576 -36.00 -23.64 21.98
CA ILE A 576 -36.02 -22.62 20.92
C ILE A 576 -37.17 -22.84 19.91
N SER A 577 -38.20 -23.61 20.28
CA SER A 577 -39.30 -23.93 19.35
C SER A 577 -40.08 -22.70 18.90
N GLY A 578 -40.29 -22.55 17.60
CA GLY A 578 -40.95 -21.39 17.01
C GLY A 578 -40.15 -20.09 17.08
N ALA A 579 -38.89 -20.10 17.51
CA ALA A 579 -38.06 -18.89 17.52
C ALA A 579 -37.63 -18.47 16.10
N ASP A 580 -37.41 -17.17 15.87
CA ASP A 580 -36.76 -16.67 14.66
C ASP A 580 -35.24 -16.59 14.91
N VAL A 581 -34.46 -17.46 14.25
CA VAL A 581 -33.03 -17.66 14.45
C VAL A 581 -32.18 -17.25 13.25
N ARG A 582 -32.70 -16.37 12.39
CA ARG A 582 -31.92 -15.82 11.27
C ARG A 582 -30.74 -15.02 11.80
N ASP A 583 -29.61 -15.09 11.12
CA ASP A 583 -28.37 -14.41 11.52
C ASP A 583 -27.85 -14.79 12.93
N VAL A 584 -28.40 -15.84 13.57
CA VAL A 584 -27.95 -16.28 14.89
C VAL A 584 -26.59 -16.94 14.80
N ILE A 585 -25.75 -16.62 15.79
CA ILE A 585 -24.46 -17.27 15.98
C ILE A 585 -24.65 -18.40 16.99
N PHE A 586 -24.67 -19.66 16.55
CA PHE A 586 -24.70 -20.80 17.48
C PHE A 586 -23.30 -21.31 17.84
N ALA A 587 -22.34 -21.18 16.92
CA ALA A 587 -20.95 -21.57 17.12
C ALA A 587 -20.02 -20.84 16.13
N ARG A 588 -18.86 -20.37 16.62
CA ARG A 588 -17.75 -19.78 15.85
C ARG A 588 -16.41 -20.47 16.08
N PHE A 589 -16.12 -20.95 17.29
CA PHE A 589 -14.81 -21.52 17.66
C PHE A 589 -14.96 -22.66 18.68
N GLY A 590 -14.59 -23.88 18.31
CA GLY A 590 -14.72 -25.05 19.18
C GLY A 590 -16.18 -25.35 19.55
N VAL A 591 -16.41 -26.50 20.19
CA VAL A 591 -17.72 -26.84 20.75
C VAL A 591 -17.62 -27.00 22.26
N GLY A 592 -18.22 -26.07 23.00
CA GLY A 592 -18.57 -26.27 24.40
C GLY A 592 -19.56 -27.43 24.58
N ALA A 593 -19.63 -27.98 25.80
CA ALA A 593 -20.68 -28.95 26.12
C ALA A 593 -22.06 -28.28 26.01
N GLY A 594 -22.96 -28.86 25.21
CA GLY A 594 -24.34 -28.37 25.07
C GLY A 594 -24.63 -27.54 23.82
N ALA A 595 -23.89 -27.74 22.72
CA ALA A 595 -24.18 -27.13 21.42
C ALA A 595 -25.64 -27.38 20.95
N VAL A 596 -26.10 -26.53 20.02
CA VAL A 596 -27.43 -26.68 19.40
C VAL A 596 -27.57 -28.03 18.69
N THR A 597 -28.74 -28.66 18.82
CA THR A 597 -29.07 -29.94 18.17
C THR A 597 -29.97 -29.76 16.96
N ALA A 598 -29.94 -30.73 16.04
CA ALA A 598 -30.89 -30.84 14.93
C ALA A 598 -32.35 -30.66 15.38
N THR A 599 -32.77 -31.39 16.41
CA THR A 599 -34.12 -31.31 16.98
C THR A 599 -34.48 -29.89 17.43
N GLN A 600 -33.53 -29.18 18.05
CA GLN A 600 -33.74 -27.78 18.45
C GLN A 600 -33.87 -26.88 17.23
N LEU A 601 -32.95 -26.95 16.27
CA LEU A 601 -33.01 -26.14 15.05
C LEU A 601 -34.31 -26.36 14.26
N TYR A 602 -34.73 -27.61 14.06
CA TYR A 602 -35.94 -27.95 13.29
C TYR A 602 -37.23 -27.46 13.94
N SER A 603 -37.18 -27.26 15.25
CA SER A 603 -38.33 -26.75 15.99
C SER A 603 -38.56 -25.25 15.77
N THR A 604 -37.59 -24.50 15.23
CA THR A 604 -37.63 -23.04 15.08
C THR A 604 -38.64 -22.56 14.02
N ALA A 605 -39.12 -21.33 14.13
CA ALA A 605 -39.98 -20.73 13.09
C ALA A 605 -39.22 -20.50 11.80
N SER A 606 -37.94 -20.11 11.89
CA SER A 606 -37.03 -19.96 10.74
C SER A 606 -36.95 -21.22 9.91
N TYR A 607 -36.68 -22.38 10.54
CA TYR A 607 -36.66 -23.68 9.86
C TYR A 607 -38.00 -24.02 9.20
N ASN A 608 -39.10 -23.87 9.95
CA ASN A 608 -40.44 -24.16 9.43
C ASN A 608 -40.85 -23.25 8.28
N SER A 609 -40.29 -22.04 8.20
CA SER A 609 -40.52 -21.10 7.11
C SER A 609 -39.58 -21.28 5.91
N GLY A 610 -38.54 -22.12 6.04
CA GLY A 610 -37.52 -22.31 5.02
C GLY A 610 -36.50 -21.16 4.96
N ASP A 611 -36.31 -20.38 6.03
CA ASP A 611 -35.44 -19.20 6.04
C ASP A 611 -34.43 -19.29 7.21
N LEU A 612 -33.27 -19.90 6.96
CA LEU A 612 -32.13 -20.03 7.88
C LEU A 612 -30.96 -19.12 7.46
N ARG A 613 -31.25 -18.03 6.76
CA ARG A 613 -30.20 -17.13 6.27
C ARG A 613 -29.34 -16.57 7.41
N GLY A 614 -28.04 -16.42 7.13
CA GLY A 614 -27.04 -15.86 8.05
C GLY A 614 -26.73 -16.72 9.28
N VAL A 615 -27.38 -17.86 9.47
CA VAL A 615 -27.14 -18.70 10.65
C VAL A 615 -25.70 -19.21 10.64
N ARG A 616 -25.04 -19.20 11.80
CA ARG A 616 -23.66 -19.68 11.94
C ARG A 616 -23.64 -20.95 12.78
N LEU A 617 -23.20 -22.04 12.15
CA LEU A 617 -23.15 -23.42 12.67
C LEU A 617 -21.73 -23.99 12.49
N GLU A 618 -20.73 -23.14 12.71
CA GLU A 618 -19.33 -23.45 12.45
C GLU A 618 -18.85 -24.57 13.38
N GLU A 619 -17.99 -25.45 12.88
CA GLU A 619 -17.34 -26.53 13.67
C GLU A 619 -18.29 -27.55 14.32
N LEU A 620 -19.60 -27.48 14.08
CA LEU A 620 -20.58 -28.42 14.61
C LEU A 620 -20.57 -29.76 13.87
N ASP A 621 -20.92 -30.83 14.59
CA ASP A 621 -21.31 -32.10 13.96
C ASP A 621 -22.75 -32.02 13.45
N LEU A 622 -22.87 -31.76 12.14
CA LEU A 622 -24.15 -31.65 11.43
C LEU A 622 -24.51 -32.97 10.72
N SER A 623 -23.92 -34.10 11.13
CA SER A 623 -24.13 -35.39 10.48
C SER A 623 -25.61 -35.81 10.49
N GLY A 624 -26.16 -36.10 9.31
CA GLY A 624 -27.55 -36.49 9.14
C GLY A 624 -28.57 -35.36 9.34
N TRP A 625 -28.13 -34.11 9.39
CA TRP A 625 -29.07 -32.99 9.52
C TRP A 625 -29.86 -32.75 8.22
N ASP A 626 -31.11 -32.30 8.33
CA ASP A 626 -32.00 -31.99 7.23
C ASP A 626 -31.99 -30.47 7.02
N PHE A 627 -31.48 -30.03 5.87
CA PHE A 627 -31.56 -28.66 5.38
C PHE A 627 -32.41 -28.58 4.11
N SER A 628 -33.25 -29.60 3.85
CA SER A 628 -34.01 -29.66 2.62
C SER A 628 -35.01 -28.50 2.50
N GLY A 629 -35.03 -27.87 1.33
CA GLY A 629 -35.86 -26.69 1.04
C GLY A 629 -35.51 -25.41 1.82
N GLN A 630 -34.43 -25.40 2.61
CA GLN A 630 -34.05 -24.25 3.43
C GLN A 630 -33.27 -23.21 2.63
N SER A 631 -33.48 -21.92 2.93
CA SER A 631 -32.58 -20.85 2.51
C SER A 631 -31.44 -20.72 3.51
N LEU A 632 -30.23 -21.03 3.07
CA LEU A 632 -28.96 -20.91 3.78
C LEU A 632 -28.12 -19.75 3.23
N ARG A 633 -28.79 -18.71 2.71
CA ARG A 633 -28.06 -17.55 2.19
C ARG A 633 -27.25 -16.89 3.30
N ASP A 634 -26.00 -16.57 3.02
CA ASP A 634 -25.07 -15.96 3.99
C ASP A 634 -24.79 -16.85 5.24
N ALA A 635 -25.26 -18.10 5.25
CA ALA A 635 -25.03 -19.02 6.36
C ALA A 635 -23.56 -19.46 6.42
N VAL A 636 -23.05 -19.67 7.64
CA VAL A 636 -21.65 -20.06 7.84
C VAL A 636 -21.57 -21.45 8.46
N LEU A 637 -21.11 -22.42 7.67
CA LEU A 637 -20.96 -23.83 8.04
C LEU A 637 -19.49 -24.29 7.88
N ARG A 638 -18.53 -23.35 7.99
CA ARG A 638 -17.11 -23.69 7.86
C ARG A 638 -16.68 -24.68 8.96
N ASN A 639 -15.80 -25.61 8.60
CA ASN A 639 -15.28 -26.68 9.45
C ASN A 639 -16.34 -27.59 10.11
N ALA A 640 -17.61 -27.51 9.69
CA ALA A 640 -18.66 -28.41 10.18
C ALA A 640 -18.53 -29.81 9.56
N VAL A 641 -18.96 -30.85 10.29
CA VAL A 641 -19.05 -32.22 9.76
C VAL A 641 -20.39 -32.36 9.04
N LEU A 642 -20.36 -32.55 7.72
CA LEU A 642 -21.57 -32.58 6.88
C LEU A 642 -21.98 -33.98 6.43
N SER A 643 -21.42 -35.02 7.06
CA SER A 643 -21.65 -36.43 6.69
C SER A 643 -23.13 -36.82 6.72
N GLY A 644 -23.72 -37.06 5.55
CA GLY A 644 -25.12 -37.46 5.41
C GLY A 644 -26.15 -36.36 5.65
N ALA A 645 -25.74 -35.09 5.76
CA ALA A 645 -26.66 -33.96 5.80
C ALA A 645 -27.42 -33.81 4.46
N ASP A 646 -28.71 -33.50 4.49
CA ASP A 646 -29.57 -33.35 3.32
C ASP A 646 -29.73 -31.87 2.92
N PHE A 647 -29.21 -31.51 1.74
CA PHE A 647 -29.33 -30.16 1.17
C PHE A 647 -30.33 -30.10 0.00
N THR A 648 -31.18 -31.12 -0.15
CA THR A 648 -32.13 -31.22 -1.28
C THR A 648 -33.02 -29.99 -1.34
N ASP A 649 -33.04 -29.29 -2.47
CA ASP A 649 -33.85 -28.08 -2.68
C ASP A 649 -33.43 -26.87 -1.84
N ALA A 650 -32.29 -26.91 -1.13
CA ALA A 650 -31.79 -25.78 -0.37
C ALA A 650 -31.27 -24.63 -1.27
N ASP A 651 -31.32 -23.39 -0.79
CA ASP A 651 -30.67 -22.23 -1.40
C ASP A 651 -29.38 -21.89 -0.64
N VAL A 652 -28.21 -22.18 -1.23
CA VAL A 652 -26.89 -22.10 -0.59
C VAL A 652 -26.08 -20.85 -1.00
N ARG A 653 -26.65 -19.92 -1.77
CA ARG A 653 -25.93 -18.75 -2.31
C ARG A 653 -25.34 -17.90 -1.20
N HIS A 654 -24.11 -17.40 -1.37
CA HIS A 654 -23.37 -16.64 -0.35
C HIS A 654 -23.03 -17.43 0.94
N GLY A 655 -23.36 -18.71 1.02
CA GLY A 655 -23.01 -19.54 2.17
C GLY A 655 -21.55 -19.99 2.16
N LYS A 656 -21.02 -20.33 3.34
CA LYS A 656 -19.63 -20.75 3.52
C LYS A 656 -19.55 -22.20 3.99
N PHE A 657 -18.90 -23.08 3.22
CA PHE A 657 -18.95 -24.54 3.43
C PHE A 657 -17.58 -25.24 3.45
N PHE A 658 -16.48 -24.48 3.58
CA PHE A 658 -15.13 -25.04 3.55
C PHE A 658 -14.74 -25.76 4.85
N THR A 659 -13.82 -26.73 4.79
CA THR A 659 -13.30 -27.45 5.97
C THR A 659 -11.79 -27.70 5.87
N GLN A 660 -11.10 -27.85 7.01
CA GLN A 660 -9.72 -28.34 7.09
C GLN A 660 -9.60 -29.87 7.26
N SER A 661 -10.68 -30.58 7.56
CA SER A 661 -10.66 -32.01 7.96
C SER A 661 -11.15 -33.01 6.90
N GLY A 662 -11.57 -32.55 5.72
CA GLY A 662 -12.04 -33.41 4.60
C GLY A 662 -13.52 -33.83 4.66
N ASP A 663 -14.22 -33.63 5.77
CA ASP A 663 -15.65 -33.98 5.95
C ASP A 663 -16.63 -32.85 5.57
N GLY A 664 -16.31 -32.11 4.50
CA GLY A 664 -17.06 -30.93 4.03
C GLY A 664 -18.22 -31.27 3.09
N LEU A 665 -18.70 -30.25 2.36
CA LEU A 665 -19.80 -30.41 1.40
C LEU A 665 -19.38 -31.37 0.27
N THR A 666 -20.25 -32.32 -0.07
CA THR A 666 -20.02 -33.25 -1.20
C THR A 666 -20.70 -32.80 -2.48
N SER A 667 -20.23 -33.27 -3.63
CA SER A 667 -20.86 -32.99 -4.93
C SER A 667 -22.33 -33.43 -4.99
N ALA A 668 -22.64 -34.60 -4.43
CA ALA A 668 -24.01 -35.11 -4.36
C ALA A 668 -24.93 -34.18 -3.56
N GLN A 669 -24.42 -33.59 -2.46
CA GLN A 669 -25.15 -32.61 -1.66
C GLN A 669 -25.31 -31.28 -2.41
N LEU A 670 -24.26 -30.76 -3.06
CA LEU A 670 -24.37 -29.55 -3.85
C LEU A 670 -25.39 -29.72 -4.99
N TYR A 671 -25.36 -30.84 -5.71
CA TYR A 671 -26.24 -31.07 -6.87
C TYR A 671 -27.71 -31.25 -6.49
N SER A 672 -28.00 -31.64 -5.26
CA SER A 672 -29.37 -31.74 -4.79
C SER A 672 -29.99 -30.37 -4.46
N THR A 673 -29.19 -29.32 -4.30
CA THR A 673 -29.67 -27.96 -3.95
C THR A 673 -30.58 -27.34 -5.02
N ALA A 674 -31.48 -26.44 -4.60
CA ALA A 674 -32.24 -25.61 -5.52
C ALA A 674 -31.35 -24.61 -6.25
N SER A 675 -30.34 -24.04 -5.57
CA SER A 675 -29.31 -23.17 -6.16
C SER A 675 -28.69 -23.82 -7.40
N TYR A 676 -28.19 -25.06 -7.28
CA TYR A 676 -27.58 -25.79 -8.38
C TYR A 676 -28.55 -26.04 -9.55
N ARG A 677 -29.78 -26.47 -9.27
CA ARG A 677 -30.78 -26.70 -10.33
C ARG A 677 -31.23 -25.41 -11.03
N SER A 678 -31.27 -24.31 -10.28
CA SER A 678 -31.58 -22.98 -10.82
C SER A 678 -30.42 -22.35 -11.57
N ARG A 679 -29.24 -22.99 -11.55
CA ARG A 679 -27.99 -22.52 -12.14
C ARG A 679 -27.44 -21.25 -11.50
N ASP A 680 -27.69 -21.06 -10.21
CA ASP A 680 -27.29 -19.88 -9.47
C ASP A 680 -26.65 -20.27 -8.14
N LEU A 681 -25.31 -20.27 -8.14
CA LEU A 681 -24.42 -20.54 -7.02
C LEU A 681 -23.64 -19.27 -6.62
N GLN A 682 -24.21 -18.08 -6.87
CA GLN A 682 -23.56 -16.82 -6.59
C GLN A 682 -23.08 -16.72 -5.12
N GLY A 683 -21.85 -16.26 -4.92
CA GLY A 683 -21.27 -15.95 -3.61
C GLY A 683 -20.84 -17.16 -2.77
N LEU A 684 -21.06 -18.39 -3.25
CA LEU A 684 -20.78 -19.60 -2.47
C LEU A 684 -19.27 -19.75 -2.20
N GLU A 685 -18.88 -19.96 -0.94
CA GLU A 685 -17.47 -20.19 -0.57
C GLU A 685 -17.22 -21.69 -0.34
N LEU A 686 -16.40 -22.28 -1.22
CA LEU A 686 -16.01 -23.69 -1.26
C LEU A 686 -14.50 -23.88 -1.08
N ASP A 687 -13.85 -22.93 -0.42
CA ASP A 687 -12.41 -22.93 -0.16
C ASP A 687 -11.92 -24.29 0.36
N ARG A 688 -10.70 -24.70 0.01
CA ARG A 688 -10.01 -25.89 0.56
C ARG A 688 -10.73 -27.24 0.44
N LEU A 689 -11.84 -27.33 -0.29
CA LEU A 689 -12.55 -28.59 -0.55
C LEU A 689 -11.91 -29.37 -1.70
N ASP A 690 -12.04 -30.70 -1.67
CA ASP A 690 -11.77 -31.53 -2.84
C ASP A 690 -12.98 -31.53 -3.78
N LEU A 691 -12.88 -30.71 -4.83
CA LEU A 691 -13.89 -30.52 -5.86
C LEU A 691 -13.57 -31.33 -7.13
N SER A 692 -12.69 -32.33 -7.04
CA SER A 692 -12.27 -33.13 -8.19
C SER A 692 -13.46 -33.82 -8.87
N GLY A 693 -13.60 -33.62 -10.19
CA GLY A 693 -14.70 -34.18 -10.99
C GLY A 693 -16.08 -33.54 -10.74
N TRP A 694 -16.16 -32.41 -10.02
CA TRP A 694 -17.43 -31.73 -9.81
C TRP A 694 -17.93 -31.06 -11.10
N ASN A 695 -19.25 -30.92 -11.27
CA ASN A 695 -19.88 -30.43 -12.48
C ASN A 695 -20.50 -29.05 -12.22
N PHE A 696 -19.91 -28.00 -12.75
CA PHE A 696 -20.41 -26.63 -12.75
C PHE A 696 -20.93 -26.19 -14.13
N THR A 697 -21.24 -27.13 -15.03
CA THR A 697 -21.68 -26.81 -16.39
C THR A 697 -22.93 -25.92 -16.41
N GLY A 698 -22.79 -24.75 -17.04
CA GLY A 698 -23.85 -23.76 -17.18
C GLY A 698 -24.24 -23.04 -15.90
N GLN A 699 -23.51 -23.21 -14.80
CA GLN A 699 -23.80 -22.58 -13.50
C GLN A 699 -23.32 -21.13 -13.45
N SER A 700 -24.03 -20.27 -12.74
CA SER A 700 -23.50 -18.96 -12.31
C SER A 700 -22.80 -19.10 -10.97
N VAL A 701 -21.48 -19.02 -10.95
CA VAL A 701 -20.62 -19.04 -9.74
C VAL A 701 -20.00 -17.66 -9.50
N ARG A 702 -20.72 -16.59 -9.87
CA ARG A 702 -20.24 -15.22 -9.68
C ARG A 702 -19.98 -14.95 -8.20
N GLU A 703 -18.92 -14.22 -7.87
CA GLU A 703 -18.54 -13.90 -6.48
C GLU A 703 -18.27 -15.14 -5.61
N ALA A 704 -18.25 -16.36 -6.17
CA ALA A 704 -17.93 -17.58 -5.44
C ALA A 704 -16.43 -17.67 -5.16
N ALA A 705 -16.06 -18.33 -4.06
CA ALA A 705 -14.67 -18.54 -3.68
C ALA A 705 -14.30 -20.02 -3.72
N PHE A 706 -13.15 -20.32 -4.32
CA PHE A 706 -12.56 -21.64 -4.49
C PHE A 706 -11.11 -21.65 -3.98
N ARG A 707 -10.82 -20.86 -2.95
CA ARG A 707 -9.44 -20.58 -2.51
C ARG A 707 -8.81 -21.85 -1.96
N GLY A 708 -7.69 -22.28 -2.52
CA GLY A 708 -7.01 -23.52 -2.14
C GLY A 708 -7.82 -24.81 -2.33
N ALA A 709 -8.91 -24.80 -3.09
CA ALA A 709 -9.74 -25.99 -3.36
C ALA A 709 -9.17 -26.85 -4.51
N THR A 710 -9.23 -28.18 -4.43
CA THR A 710 -8.76 -29.07 -5.53
C THR A 710 -9.82 -29.14 -6.64
N LEU A 711 -9.48 -28.72 -7.86
CA LEU A 711 -10.39 -28.57 -9.00
C LEU A 711 -10.09 -29.54 -10.17
N ILE A 712 -9.27 -30.56 -9.93
CA ILE A 712 -8.83 -31.52 -10.96
C ILE A 712 -10.04 -32.21 -11.61
N GLY A 713 -10.24 -31.96 -12.91
CA GLY A 713 -11.34 -32.55 -13.68
C GLY A 713 -12.73 -31.99 -13.37
N ALA A 714 -12.83 -30.88 -12.62
CA ALA A 714 -14.09 -30.17 -12.47
C ALA A 714 -14.55 -29.56 -13.82
N ASP A 715 -15.84 -29.58 -14.14
CA ASP A 715 -16.37 -29.13 -15.43
C ASP A 715 -17.04 -27.74 -15.31
N PHE A 716 -16.40 -26.70 -15.82
CA PHE A 716 -16.94 -25.32 -15.83
C PHE A 716 -17.58 -24.92 -17.17
N SER A 717 -17.88 -25.89 -18.05
CA SER A 717 -18.38 -25.60 -19.40
C SER A 717 -19.63 -24.71 -19.39
N GLY A 718 -19.57 -23.54 -20.01
CA GLY A 718 -20.67 -22.57 -20.05
C GLY A 718 -21.00 -21.91 -18.71
N ALA A 719 -20.15 -22.01 -17.69
CA ALA A 719 -20.36 -21.34 -16.41
C ALA A 719 -20.12 -19.82 -16.48
N ASP A 720 -20.78 -19.05 -15.62
CA ASP A 720 -20.49 -17.63 -15.40
C ASP A 720 -19.63 -17.46 -14.14
N ILE A 721 -18.35 -17.12 -14.33
CA ILE A 721 -17.31 -17.06 -13.30
C ILE A 721 -16.86 -15.62 -12.95
N ARG A 722 -17.62 -14.61 -13.37
CA ARG A 722 -17.27 -13.20 -13.09
C ARG A 722 -17.22 -12.93 -11.59
N HIS A 723 -16.18 -12.25 -11.12
CA HIS A 723 -15.90 -12.01 -9.71
C HIS A 723 -15.63 -13.27 -8.87
N ALA A 724 -15.53 -14.45 -9.49
CA ALA A 724 -15.16 -15.66 -8.76
C ALA A 724 -13.66 -15.66 -8.43
N ASP A 725 -13.30 -16.25 -7.30
CA ASP A 725 -11.95 -16.27 -6.80
C ASP A 725 -11.40 -17.71 -6.77
N PHE A 726 -10.34 -17.95 -7.55
CA PHE A 726 -9.66 -19.23 -7.68
C PHE A 726 -8.26 -19.22 -7.07
N TYR A 727 -7.96 -18.28 -6.18
CA TYR A 727 -6.66 -18.12 -5.54
C TYR A 727 -6.09 -19.42 -4.93
N PHE A 728 -4.77 -19.63 -5.02
CA PHE A 728 -4.08 -20.72 -4.34
C PHE A 728 -3.43 -20.25 -3.02
N GLU A 729 -3.73 -20.91 -1.90
CA GLU A 729 -3.20 -20.54 -0.58
C GLU A 729 -2.17 -21.58 -0.09
N ALA A 730 -0.90 -21.19 0.02
CA ALA A 730 0.21 -22.08 0.39
C ALA A 730 0.42 -22.26 1.91
N ASP A 731 0.05 -21.29 2.74
CA ASP A 731 0.52 -21.16 4.14
C ASP A 731 -0.11 -22.12 5.18
N LEU A 732 -0.85 -23.16 4.77
CA LEU A 732 -1.43 -24.14 5.69
C LEU A 732 -1.02 -25.60 5.43
N PHE A 733 -0.19 -25.86 4.41
CA PHE A 733 0.32 -27.20 4.11
C PHE A 733 1.72 -27.45 4.68
N ASN A 734 1.79 -27.78 5.97
CA ASN A 734 2.92 -28.53 6.49
C ASN A 734 2.89 -29.98 5.92
N GLY A 735 3.39 -30.17 4.70
CA GLY A 735 3.97 -31.46 4.30
C GLY A 735 3.32 -32.27 3.16
N MET A 736 2.72 -31.66 2.14
CA MET A 736 2.49 -32.33 0.85
C MET A 736 2.95 -31.42 -0.31
N GLY A 737 3.64 -32.02 -1.28
CA GLY A 737 4.64 -31.37 -2.13
C GLY A 737 4.17 -30.29 -3.12
N ASN A 738 5.17 -29.55 -3.59
CA ASN A 738 5.26 -28.49 -4.61
C ASN A 738 4.32 -28.59 -5.84
N ASN A 739 3.00 -28.60 -5.67
CA ASN A 739 2.06 -28.37 -6.77
C ASN A 739 1.42 -26.99 -6.62
N ILE A 740 1.80 -26.10 -7.53
CA ILE A 740 1.50 -24.66 -7.57
C ILE A 740 0.09 -24.37 -8.11
N ASP A 741 -0.71 -25.39 -8.37
CA ASP A 741 -2.03 -25.26 -8.97
C ASP A 741 -3.07 -26.02 -8.16
N ASN A 742 -4.16 -25.33 -7.86
CA ASN A 742 -5.36 -25.91 -7.27
C ASN A 742 -6.10 -26.82 -8.28
N GLY A 743 -5.61 -26.93 -9.52
CA GLY A 743 -6.12 -27.82 -10.58
C GLY A 743 -7.13 -27.14 -11.50
N PHE A 744 -7.14 -25.79 -11.55
CA PHE A 744 -7.97 -25.00 -12.45
C PHE A 744 -7.16 -24.60 -13.70
N SER A 745 -7.45 -25.24 -14.83
CA SER A 745 -6.70 -25.14 -16.08
C SER A 745 -7.26 -24.11 -17.06
N ALA A 746 -6.44 -23.75 -18.04
CA ALA A 746 -6.83 -22.92 -19.17
C ALA A 746 -8.03 -23.51 -19.92
N GLU A 747 -8.08 -24.84 -20.15
CA GLU A 747 -9.23 -25.45 -20.83
C GLU A 747 -10.53 -25.30 -20.03
N GLN A 748 -10.46 -25.39 -18.70
CA GLN A 748 -11.61 -25.13 -17.83
C GLN A 748 -12.06 -23.67 -17.95
N LEU A 749 -11.11 -22.71 -17.91
CA LEU A 749 -11.40 -21.29 -18.14
C LEU A 749 -12.07 -21.04 -19.50
N TYR A 750 -11.49 -21.55 -20.58
CA TYR A 750 -11.96 -21.32 -21.96
C TYR A 750 -13.33 -21.93 -22.22
N SER A 751 -13.65 -23.01 -21.50
CA SER A 751 -14.96 -23.65 -21.60
C SER A 751 -16.08 -22.78 -21.04
N THR A 752 -15.77 -21.80 -20.18
CA THR A 752 -16.78 -20.99 -19.47
C THR A 752 -17.55 -20.03 -20.39
N ALA A 753 -18.78 -19.68 -20.01
CA ALA A 753 -19.57 -18.68 -20.73
C ALA A 753 -19.01 -17.27 -20.54
N SER A 754 -18.37 -16.98 -19.40
CA SER A 754 -17.69 -15.70 -19.16
C SER A 754 -16.55 -15.48 -20.14
N TYR A 755 -15.71 -16.49 -20.36
CA TYR A 755 -14.63 -16.44 -21.34
C TYR A 755 -15.17 -16.22 -22.77
N GLN A 756 -16.16 -17.03 -23.17
CA GLN A 756 -16.80 -16.93 -24.49
C GLN A 756 -17.51 -15.59 -24.73
N ALA A 757 -17.90 -14.90 -23.67
CA ALA A 757 -18.54 -13.58 -23.71
C ALA A 757 -17.53 -12.42 -23.62
N ASN A 758 -16.23 -12.70 -23.58
CA ASN A 758 -15.15 -11.74 -23.36
C ASN A 758 -15.31 -10.92 -22.06
N ASP A 759 -15.81 -11.55 -20.99
CA ASP A 759 -16.15 -10.86 -19.75
C ASP A 759 -15.75 -11.68 -18.52
N LEU A 760 -14.50 -11.50 -18.08
CA LEU A 760 -13.87 -12.11 -16.91
C LEU A 760 -13.68 -11.08 -15.76
N ARG A 761 -14.48 -10.02 -15.73
CA ARG A 761 -14.30 -8.93 -14.78
C ARG A 761 -14.26 -9.44 -13.33
N GLY A 762 -13.34 -8.89 -12.54
CA GLY A 762 -13.19 -9.21 -11.12
C GLY A 762 -12.71 -10.62 -10.78
N ILE A 763 -12.32 -11.45 -11.75
CA ILE A 763 -11.86 -12.81 -11.47
C ILE A 763 -10.59 -12.79 -10.61
N GLY A 764 -10.51 -13.67 -9.61
CA GLY A 764 -9.31 -13.92 -8.81
C GLY A 764 -8.54 -15.11 -9.37
N LEU A 765 -7.31 -14.88 -9.83
CA LEU A 765 -6.40 -15.89 -10.37
C LEU A 765 -5.00 -15.80 -9.74
N GLY A 766 -4.89 -15.20 -8.56
CA GLY A 766 -3.61 -15.05 -7.86
C GLY A 766 -2.97 -16.39 -7.46
N ALA A 767 -1.64 -16.41 -7.39
CA ALA A 767 -0.81 -17.57 -7.05
C ALA A 767 -0.97 -18.78 -8.00
N LYS A 768 -1.33 -18.54 -9.27
CA LYS A 768 -1.52 -19.57 -10.31
C LYS A 768 -0.45 -19.55 -11.39
N ASP A 769 -0.19 -20.70 -12.01
CA ASP A 769 0.52 -20.79 -13.28
C ASP A 769 -0.45 -20.56 -14.46
N LEU A 770 -0.37 -19.37 -15.04
CA LEU A 770 -1.14 -18.93 -16.21
C LEU A 770 -0.32 -19.05 -17.51
N THR A 771 0.73 -19.87 -17.53
CA THR A 771 1.62 -19.97 -18.68
C THR A 771 0.89 -20.40 -19.96
N GLY A 772 1.00 -19.59 -21.01
CA GLY A 772 0.33 -19.82 -22.30
C GLY A 772 -1.18 -19.61 -22.33
N TRP A 773 -1.75 -18.98 -21.28
CA TRP A 773 -3.19 -18.72 -21.24
C TRP A 773 -3.57 -17.55 -22.15
N ASP A 774 -4.64 -17.70 -22.92
CA ASP A 774 -5.22 -16.68 -23.78
C ASP A 774 -6.25 -15.87 -22.99
N PHE A 775 -6.05 -14.57 -22.93
CA PHE A 775 -6.93 -13.54 -22.37
C PHE A 775 -7.17 -12.42 -23.40
N SER A 776 -6.93 -12.67 -24.68
CA SER A 776 -7.03 -11.66 -25.72
C SER A 776 -8.47 -11.13 -25.83
N GLU A 777 -8.59 -9.81 -25.94
CA GLU A 777 -9.84 -9.04 -26.01
C GLU A 777 -10.78 -9.27 -24.80
N GLN A 778 -10.31 -9.90 -23.71
CA GLN A 778 -11.10 -10.16 -22.51
C GLN A 778 -11.29 -8.89 -21.68
N ASN A 779 -12.47 -8.72 -21.09
CA ASN A 779 -12.68 -7.74 -20.03
C ASN A 779 -12.28 -8.33 -18.67
N LEU A 780 -11.11 -7.95 -18.17
CA LEU A 780 -10.53 -8.34 -16.89
C LEU A 780 -10.58 -7.21 -15.84
N SER A 781 -11.45 -6.21 -16.04
CA SER A 781 -11.50 -5.07 -15.12
C SER A 781 -11.77 -5.51 -13.68
N GLY A 782 -10.96 -5.01 -12.74
CA GLY A 782 -11.04 -5.37 -11.32
C GLY A 782 -10.53 -6.77 -10.97
N ALA A 783 -9.96 -7.54 -11.92
CA ALA A 783 -9.38 -8.86 -11.65
C ALA A 783 -8.23 -8.78 -10.64
N ASP A 784 -8.07 -9.86 -9.88
CA ASP A 784 -7.09 -9.98 -8.81
C ASP A 784 -6.09 -11.11 -9.14
N PHE A 785 -4.84 -10.72 -9.36
CA PHE A 785 -3.71 -11.61 -9.64
C PHE A 785 -2.69 -11.60 -8.50
N GLU A 786 -3.06 -11.09 -7.32
CA GLU A 786 -2.21 -10.96 -6.13
C GLU A 786 -1.80 -12.33 -5.56
N GLY A 787 -0.50 -12.57 -5.34
CA GLY A 787 0.08 -13.60 -4.48
C GLY A 787 0.45 -13.09 -3.07
N TYR A 788 0.45 -13.95 -2.04
CA TYR A 788 0.87 -13.59 -0.67
C TYR A 788 2.40 -13.44 -0.56
N ASP A 789 2.87 -12.60 0.38
CA ASP A 789 4.29 -12.23 0.56
C ASP A 789 5.25 -13.42 0.83
N ASP A 790 4.74 -14.59 1.26
CA ASP A 790 5.51 -15.81 1.55
C ASP A 790 5.02 -17.06 0.73
N GLY A 791 4.08 -16.87 -0.20
CA GLY A 791 3.46 -17.95 -1.01
C GLY A 791 3.95 -18.01 -2.48
N PRO A 792 3.51 -19.00 -3.29
CA PRO A 792 3.86 -19.06 -4.71
C PRO A 792 3.21 -17.91 -5.47
N TYR A 793 3.97 -17.39 -6.41
CA TYR A 793 3.63 -16.24 -7.22
C TYR A 793 2.76 -16.62 -8.42
N THR A 794 2.01 -15.66 -8.95
CA THR A 794 1.26 -15.86 -10.21
C THR A 794 2.25 -15.88 -11.37
N GLN A 795 2.39 -17.01 -12.08
CA GLN A 795 3.19 -17.10 -13.30
C GLN A 795 2.33 -16.72 -14.50
N ILE A 796 2.86 -15.92 -15.42
CA ILE A 796 2.09 -15.41 -16.58
C ILE A 796 2.83 -15.60 -17.91
N ALA A 797 3.86 -16.43 -17.95
CA ALA A 797 4.72 -16.54 -19.12
C ALA A 797 3.95 -16.97 -20.37
N GLY A 798 4.08 -16.24 -21.48
CA GLY A 798 3.38 -16.58 -22.73
C GLY A 798 1.86 -16.32 -22.70
N ALA A 799 1.31 -15.72 -21.65
CA ALA A 799 -0.12 -15.43 -21.57
C ALA A 799 -0.51 -14.26 -22.51
N ASP A 800 -1.55 -14.39 -23.32
CA ASP A 800 -1.99 -13.37 -24.27
C ASP A 800 -3.04 -12.44 -23.66
N PHE A 801 -2.68 -11.24 -23.22
CA PHE A 801 -3.60 -10.18 -22.78
C PHE A 801 -3.89 -9.13 -23.88
N SER A 802 -3.65 -9.43 -25.16
CA SER A 802 -3.75 -8.44 -26.22
C SER A 802 -5.18 -7.90 -26.36
N GLY A 803 -5.34 -6.57 -26.38
CA GLY A 803 -6.65 -5.91 -26.40
C GLY A 803 -7.49 -6.04 -25.11
N ALA A 804 -6.99 -6.69 -24.06
CA ALA A 804 -7.74 -6.91 -22.83
C ALA A 804 -8.00 -5.62 -22.04
N ASN A 805 -9.15 -5.53 -21.36
CA ASN A 805 -9.42 -4.44 -20.41
C ASN A 805 -8.96 -4.84 -19.00
N LEU A 806 -7.81 -4.34 -18.57
CA LEU A 806 -7.18 -4.57 -17.26
C LEU A 806 -7.38 -3.38 -16.30
N THR A 807 -8.45 -2.59 -16.45
CA THR A 807 -8.67 -1.44 -15.58
C THR A 807 -8.95 -1.85 -14.14
N ASN A 808 -8.37 -1.17 -13.15
CA ASN A 808 -8.53 -1.48 -11.72
C ASN A 808 -8.09 -2.90 -11.31
N THR A 809 -7.26 -3.60 -12.10
CA THR A 809 -6.74 -4.91 -11.69
C THR A 809 -5.71 -4.79 -10.57
N ILE A 810 -5.64 -5.80 -9.72
CA ILE A 810 -4.66 -5.90 -8.63
C ILE A 810 -3.64 -6.96 -9.00
N TRP A 811 -2.38 -6.65 -8.73
CA TRP A 811 -1.26 -7.56 -8.88
C TRP A 811 -0.37 -7.46 -7.62
N SER A 812 0.33 -8.53 -7.31
CA SER A 812 1.49 -8.53 -6.42
C SER A 812 2.44 -9.64 -6.86
N TRP A 813 3.73 -9.44 -6.63
CA TRP A 813 4.78 -10.44 -6.79
C TRP A 813 4.54 -11.44 -7.93
N VAL A 814 4.74 -11.01 -9.17
CA VAL A 814 4.99 -11.95 -10.27
C VAL A 814 6.49 -12.25 -10.19
N ALA A 815 6.87 -13.34 -9.51
CA ALA A 815 8.26 -13.81 -9.43
C ALA A 815 8.27 -15.30 -9.80
N GLU A 816 8.95 -15.72 -10.87
CA GLU A 816 10.36 -16.10 -10.85
C GLU A 816 10.60 -17.31 -9.94
N ASP A 817 10.82 -18.46 -10.57
CA ASP A 817 11.24 -19.70 -9.92
C ASP A 817 12.58 -19.49 -9.17
N GLY A 818 12.52 -19.02 -7.93
CA GLY A 818 13.65 -19.00 -6.99
C GLY A 818 14.85 -18.11 -7.34
N PHE A 819 14.90 -17.46 -8.50
CA PHE A 819 15.96 -16.52 -8.92
C PHE A 819 15.40 -15.32 -9.67
N ARG A 820 15.93 -14.15 -9.32
CA ARG A 820 15.47 -12.79 -9.60
C ARG A 820 15.57 -12.34 -11.07
N ASP A 821 14.91 -12.98 -12.04
CA ASP A 821 15.00 -12.62 -13.47
C ASP A 821 13.67 -12.25 -14.19
N ASP A 822 13.60 -10.97 -14.62
CA ASP A 822 12.50 -10.22 -15.28
C ASP A 822 11.87 -10.84 -16.55
N THR A 823 12.14 -12.10 -16.93
CA THR A 823 11.79 -12.67 -18.23
C THR A 823 10.33 -13.17 -18.39
N LEU A 824 9.56 -13.32 -17.31
CA LEU A 824 8.21 -13.89 -17.38
C LEU A 824 7.10 -12.86 -17.66
N LEU A 825 7.39 -11.56 -17.54
CA LEU A 825 6.51 -10.48 -18.02
C LEU A 825 6.64 -10.25 -19.53
N PHE A 826 7.79 -10.56 -20.14
CA PHE A 826 8.08 -10.27 -21.56
C PHE A 826 7.49 -11.27 -22.57
N THR A 827 7.11 -12.46 -22.12
CA THR A 827 6.47 -13.46 -22.98
C THR A 827 4.95 -13.30 -23.03
N ALA A 828 4.36 -12.62 -22.04
CA ALA A 828 2.94 -12.29 -22.06
C ALA A 828 2.64 -11.12 -23.02
N ASP A 829 1.64 -11.27 -23.88
CA ASP A 829 1.27 -10.23 -24.87
C ASP A 829 0.28 -9.23 -24.27
N PHE A 830 0.69 -8.00 -23.99
CA PHE A 830 -0.23 -6.94 -23.52
C PHE A 830 -0.62 -5.94 -24.62
N THR A 831 -0.40 -6.29 -25.88
CA THR A 831 -0.61 -5.40 -27.04
C THR A 831 -2.04 -4.87 -27.08
N GLY A 832 -2.22 -3.59 -26.76
CA GLY A 832 -3.51 -2.90 -26.87
C GLY A 832 -4.40 -3.05 -25.64
N ALA A 833 -3.88 -3.65 -24.56
CA ALA A 833 -4.58 -3.74 -23.29
C ALA A 833 -4.79 -2.37 -22.64
N ASP A 834 -5.95 -2.17 -21.99
CA ASP A 834 -6.26 -0.96 -21.21
C ASP A 834 -5.99 -1.19 -19.73
N THR A 835 -4.92 -0.59 -19.20
CA THR A 835 -4.37 -0.93 -17.89
C THR A 835 -4.53 0.20 -16.87
N ARG A 836 -5.39 1.18 -17.18
CA ARG A 836 -5.59 2.35 -16.33
C ARG A 836 -6.09 1.93 -14.94
N GLN A 837 -5.52 2.54 -13.90
CA GLN A 837 -5.88 2.30 -12.49
C GLN A 837 -5.62 0.88 -11.99
N SER A 838 -4.99 0.02 -12.80
CA SER A 838 -4.38 -1.19 -12.27
C SER A 838 -3.37 -0.82 -11.18
N VAL A 839 -3.21 -1.64 -10.14
CA VAL A 839 -2.35 -1.38 -8.98
C VAL A 839 -1.49 -2.60 -8.69
N ASP A 840 -0.19 -2.34 -8.44
CA ASP A 840 0.71 -3.28 -7.79
C ASP A 840 0.75 -2.90 -6.30
N ARG A 841 0.31 -3.81 -5.42
CA ARG A 841 0.19 -3.50 -3.99
C ARG A 841 1.53 -3.34 -3.27
N GLN A 842 2.61 -3.95 -3.76
CA GLN A 842 3.94 -3.81 -3.14
C GLN A 842 4.62 -2.47 -3.53
N LEU A 843 4.34 -1.95 -4.74
CA LEU A 843 4.95 -0.71 -5.21
C LEU A 843 4.28 0.59 -4.73
N GLY A 844 3.19 0.52 -3.95
CA GLY A 844 2.54 1.69 -3.32
C GLY A 844 2.04 2.77 -4.29
N GLY A 845 1.97 2.47 -5.59
CA GLY A 845 1.61 3.38 -6.67
C GLY A 845 1.24 2.60 -7.94
N GLY A 846 0.29 3.11 -8.72
CA GLY A 846 -0.39 2.39 -9.82
C GLY A 846 0.53 1.69 -10.83
N PHE A 847 0.03 0.57 -11.37
CA PHE A 847 0.62 -0.27 -12.41
C PHE A 847 0.86 0.57 -13.68
N ASN A 848 2.13 0.77 -14.06
CA ASN A 848 2.51 1.58 -15.22
C ASN A 848 3.35 0.78 -16.24
N VAL A 849 3.14 -0.53 -16.35
CA VAL A 849 3.99 -1.41 -17.20
C VAL A 849 3.42 -1.59 -18.64
N PHE A 850 2.15 -1.28 -18.91
CA PHE A 850 1.53 -1.60 -20.21
C PHE A 850 1.18 -0.38 -21.06
N ARG A 851 2.19 0.30 -21.61
CA ARG A 851 2.00 1.24 -22.73
C ARG A 851 2.98 0.97 -23.87
N ALA A 852 2.62 0.08 -24.79
CA ALA A 852 2.50 0.38 -26.24
C ALA A 852 2.32 -0.91 -27.09
N PRO A 853 1.32 -0.98 -27.99
CA PRO A 853 1.20 -2.04 -29.01
C PRO A 853 1.93 -1.66 -30.31
N ASN A 854 2.81 -2.53 -30.82
CA ASN A 854 3.14 -2.55 -32.25
C ASN A 854 3.59 -3.96 -32.67
N ARG A 855 2.80 -4.60 -33.55
CA ARG A 855 3.00 -5.97 -34.08
C ARG A 855 4.15 -6.11 -35.11
N ARG A 856 5.20 -5.27 -35.04
CA ARG A 856 6.35 -5.37 -35.96
C ARG A 856 7.40 -6.32 -35.39
N ASN A 857 8.03 -7.13 -36.25
CA ASN A 857 9.12 -8.05 -35.91
C ASN A 857 8.73 -9.23 -35.00
N LEU A 858 7.44 -9.57 -34.89
CA LEU A 858 6.96 -10.67 -34.04
C LEU A 858 7.47 -12.03 -34.54
N VAL A 859 8.19 -12.76 -33.68
CA VAL A 859 8.63 -14.14 -33.93
C VAL A 859 7.54 -15.11 -33.49
N GLN A 860 7.07 -15.95 -34.41
CA GLN A 860 6.10 -17.00 -34.12
C GLN A 860 6.77 -18.18 -33.40
N PRO A 861 6.02 -19.01 -32.65
CA PRO A 861 6.56 -20.18 -31.93
C PRO A 861 7.28 -21.21 -32.82
N ASP A 862 7.01 -21.22 -34.13
CA ASP A 862 7.70 -22.08 -35.12
C ASP A 862 8.97 -21.44 -35.71
N GLY A 863 9.36 -20.26 -35.22
CA GLY A 863 10.49 -19.48 -35.70
C GLY A 863 10.17 -18.58 -36.89
N SER A 864 8.97 -18.63 -37.46
CA SER A 864 8.64 -17.76 -38.60
C SER A 864 8.44 -16.30 -38.20
N VAL A 865 8.88 -15.39 -39.06
CA VAL A 865 8.69 -13.94 -38.93
C VAL A 865 8.15 -13.42 -40.26
N ASP A 866 6.98 -12.78 -40.26
CA ASP A 866 6.38 -12.26 -41.51
C ASP A 866 7.30 -11.21 -42.14
N SER A 867 7.75 -10.22 -41.38
CA SER A 867 8.77 -9.23 -41.80
C SER A 867 9.59 -8.81 -40.60
N LEU A 868 10.90 -8.70 -40.79
CA LEU A 868 11.86 -8.24 -39.78
C LEU A 868 12.41 -6.88 -40.22
N ASP A 869 11.62 -5.85 -39.96
CA ASP A 869 11.86 -4.45 -40.29
C ASP A 869 12.16 -3.66 -39.00
N ILE A 870 13.45 -3.46 -38.71
CA ILE A 870 13.96 -2.78 -37.51
C ILE A 870 14.12 -1.29 -37.83
N GLN A 871 13.23 -0.44 -37.30
CA GLN A 871 13.27 0.99 -37.58
C GLN A 871 14.29 1.74 -36.72
N ALA A 872 14.57 2.99 -37.10
CA ALA A 872 15.40 3.89 -36.33
C ALA A 872 14.92 4.03 -34.86
N GLY A 873 15.78 3.66 -33.91
CA GLY A 873 15.50 3.66 -32.46
C GLY A 873 14.91 2.36 -31.91
N GLU A 874 14.70 1.34 -32.76
CA GLU A 874 14.23 0.02 -32.34
C GLU A 874 15.42 -0.94 -32.19
N THR A 875 15.43 -1.72 -31.11
CA THR A 875 16.38 -2.83 -30.90
C THR A 875 15.64 -4.15 -30.95
N PHE A 876 16.06 -5.04 -31.83
CA PHE A 876 15.57 -6.41 -31.93
C PHE A 876 16.66 -7.38 -31.45
N ARG A 877 16.40 -8.11 -30.37
CA ARG A 877 17.37 -9.03 -29.74
C ARG A 877 17.06 -10.48 -30.11
N VAL A 878 18.07 -11.22 -30.56
CA VAL A 878 18.10 -12.66 -30.79
C VAL A 878 19.08 -13.27 -29.77
N TRP A 879 18.60 -14.18 -28.95
CA TRP A 879 19.39 -14.84 -27.90
C TRP A 879 18.98 -16.30 -27.83
N ASP A 880 19.96 -17.21 -27.93
CA ASP A 880 19.77 -18.66 -27.88
C ASP A 880 20.18 -19.16 -26.49
N LEU A 881 19.19 -19.38 -25.61
CA LEU A 881 19.39 -19.85 -24.22
C LEU A 881 19.26 -21.37 -24.19
N ASN A 882 20.38 -22.05 -23.98
CA ASN A 882 20.57 -23.50 -23.86
C ASN A 882 19.33 -24.41 -24.05
N SER A 883 18.93 -24.65 -25.31
CA SER A 883 17.80 -25.54 -25.65
C SER A 883 18.27 -26.82 -26.37
N GLU A 884 17.71 -27.99 -26.01
CA GLU A 884 17.96 -29.25 -26.73
C GLU A 884 17.44 -29.24 -28.20
N SER A 885 16.83 -28.15 -28.68
CA SER A 885 16.27 -27.99 -30.02
C SER A 885 16.16 -26.51 -30.46
N PRO A 886 17.24 -25.91 -31.01
CA PRO A 886 17.24 -24.52 -31.43
C PRO A 886 16.23 -24.26 -32.56
N VAL A 887 15.46 -23.16 -32.42
CA VAL A 887 14.40 -22.78 -33.37
C VAL A 887 14.98 -21.77 -34.38
N PRO A 888 15.05 -22.11 -35.69
CA PRO A 888 15.58 -21.19 -36.69
C PRO A 888 14.59 -20.05 -36.96
N ILE A 889 15.08 -18.81 -37.03
CA ILE A 889 14.26 -17.65 -37.37
C ILE A 889 14.10 -17.60 -38.89
N VAL A 890 12.90 -17.80 -39.42
CA VAL A 890 12.63 -17.80 -40.88
C VAL A 890 11.85 -16.55 -41.26
N VAL A 891 12.54 -15.59 -41.88
CA VAL A 891 11.94 -14.34 -42.35
C VAL A 891 11.32 -14.55 -43.74
N GLN A 892 10.01 -14.28 -43.86
CA GLN A 892 9.23 -14.71 -45.03
C GLN A 892 9.03 -13.63 -46.10
N ASN A 893 9.02 -12.33 -45.75
CA ASN A 893 8.58 -11.28 -46.68
C ASN A 893 9.56 -10.11 -46.85
N SER A 894 10.12 -9.53 -45.77
CA SER A 894 11.20 -8.52 -45.85
C SER A 894 12.11 -8.55 -44.64
N PHE A 895 13.38 -8.21 -44.86
CA PHE A 895 14.32 -7.86 -43.80
C PHE A 895 14.90 -6.48 -44.10
N GLN A 896 14.60 -5.50 -43.26
CA GLN A 896 15.14 -4.16 -43.36
C GLN A 896 15.62 -3.69 -41.99
N ILE A 897 16.77 -3.04 -41.95
CA ILE A 897 17.22 -2.34 -40.75
C ILE A 897 17.62 -0.92 -41.17
N ASP A 898 16.95 0.06 -40.58
CA ASP A 898 17.21 1.48 -40.84
C ASP A 898 18.50 1.92 -40.12
N ASP A 899 19.10 3.05 -40.55
CA ASP A 899 20.41 3.57 -40.10
C ASP A 899 20.59 3.74 -38.55
N ALA A 900 19.52 3.62 -37.75
CA ALA A 900 19.56 3.66 -36.29
C ALA A 900 18.75 2.53 -35.62
N GLY A 901 18.43 1.46 -36.35
CA GLY A 901 17.92 0.22 -35.76
C GLY A 901 19.07 -0.66 -35.27
N VAL A 902 18.82 -1.54 -34.30
CA VAL A 902 19.82 -2.50 -33.79
C VAL A 902 19.30 -3.93 -33.90
N LEU A 903 20.05 -4.79 -34.56
CA LEU A 903 19.90 -6.23 -34.44
C LEU A 903 20.95 -6.75 -33.45
N ARG A 904 20.53 -7.16 -32.25
CA ARG A 904 21.43 -7.69 -31.21
C ARG A 904 21.38 -9.21 -31.22
N ILE A 905 22.52 -9.86 -31.29
CA ILE A 905 22.69 -11.31 -31.24
C ILE A 905 23.54 -11.64 -30.01
N VAL A 906 23.03 -12.46 -29.10
CA VAL A 906 23.71 -12.83 -27.86
C VAL A 906 24.08 -14.31 -27.91
N ILE A 907 25.37 -14.61 -27.83
CA ILE A 907 25.96 -15.94 -28.02
C ILE A 907 26.50 -16.45 -26.68
N GLU A 908 26.16 -17.68 -26.32
CA GLU A 908 26.60 -18.34 -25.08
C GLU A 908 27.76 -19.32 -25.36
N ASP A 909 28.26 -19.98 -24.32
CA ASP A 909 29.37 -20.95 -24.31
C ASP A 909 29.07 -22.31 -25.01
N ASP A 910 27.86 -22.48 -25.56
CA ASP A 910 27.40 -23.67 -26.28
C ASP A 910 27.21 -23.46 -27.81
N GLN A 911 26.88 -24.54 -28.54
CA GLN A 911 26.70 -24.48 -30.01
C GLN A 911 25.50 -23.60 -30.41
N TRP A 912 25.76 -22.37 -30.87
CA TRP A 912 24.78 -21.50 -31.51
C TRP A 912 23.98 -22.22 -32.60
N GLY A 913 22.66 -22.35 -32.41
CA GLY A 913 21.77 -23.05 -33.33
C GLY A 913 20.75 -22.16 -34.04
N SER A 914 20.54 -20.94 -33.54
CA SER A 914 19.51 -20.00 -34.00
C SER A 914 19.95 -19.20 -35.23
N ILE A 915 19.90 -19.83 -36.40
CA ILE A 915 20.25 -19.21 -37.69
C ILE A 915 19.06 -18.40 -38.22
N ILE A 916 19.29 -17.14 -38.58
CA ILE A 916 18.31 -16.31 -39.31
C ILE A 916 18.35 -16.68 -40.80
N ARG A 917 17.24 -17.22 -41.31
CA ARG A 917 17.05 -17.66 -42.69
C ARG A 917 16.00 -16.80 -43.39
N PHE A 918 16.07 -16.79 -44.72
CA PHE A 918 15.18 -16.00 -45.56
C PHE A 918 14.55 -16.86 -46.65
N ASP A 919 13.25 -16.67 -46.89
CA ASP A 919 12.61 -17.28 -48.07
C ASP A 919 13.16 -16.68 -49.38
N ALA A 920 13.32 -17.53 -50.39
CA ALA A 920 14.01 -17.15 -51.62
C ALA A 920 13.26 -16.07 -52.42
N GLY A 921 13.97 -15.00 -52.80
CA GLY A 921 13.48 -13.99 -53.75
C GLY A 921 13.00 -12.66 -53.17
N PHE A 922 13.13 -12.43 -51.86
CA PHE A 922 12.74 -11.17 -51.20
C PHE A 922 13.94 -10.28 -50.82
N PRO A 923 13.76 -8.94 -50.74
CA PRO A 923 14.85 -8.01 -50.50
C PRO A 923 15.31 -8.02 -49.03
N VAL A 924 16.62 -8.20 -48.83
CA VAL A 924 17.31 -7.98 -47.55
C VAL A 924 18.08 -6.66 -47.67
N THR A 925 17.71 -5.67 -46.87
CA THR A 925 18.38 -4.35 -46.83
C THR A 925 19.08 -4.21 -45.48
N LEU A 926 20.41 -4.09 -45.51
CA LEU A 926 21.23 -3.94 -44.31
C LEU A 926 21.67 -2.48 -44.14
N GLY A 927 21.60 -2.01 -42.90
CA GLY A 927 21.86 -0.68 -42.35
C GLY A 927 21.85 -0.81 -40.82
N GLY A 928 21.98 0.29 -40.06
CA GLY A 928 21.95 0.26 -38.60
C GLY A 928 23.05 -0.60 -37.97
N THR A 929 22.87 -1.06 -36.73
CA THR A 929 23.93 -1.77 -35.98
C THR A 929 23.61 -3.26 -35.82
N LEU A 930 24.57 -4.13 -36.14
CA LEU A 930 24.59 -5.51 -35.66
C LEU A 930 25.41 -5.60 -34.38
N GLU A 931 24.82 -6.01 -33.27
CA GLU A 931 25.51 -6.09 -31.98
C GLU A 931 25.70 -7.55 -31.58
N LEU A 932 26.95 -8.01 -31.37
CA LEU A 932 27.31 -9.38 -31.02
C LEU A 932 27.79 -9.46 -29.57
N LEU A 933 26.93 -9.96 -28.69
CA LEU A 933 27.18 -10.04 -27.25
C LEU A 933 27.55 -11.48 -26.85
N LEU A 934 28.33 -11.63 -25.79
CA LEU A 934 28.69 -12.89 -25.16
C LEU A 934 28.05 -13.00 -23.77
N SER A 935 27.33 -14.08 -23.51
CA SER A 935 26.72 -14.35 -22.20
C SER A 935 27.15 -15.73 -21.67
N PRO A 936 28.40 -15.89 -21.19
CA PRO A 936 28.92 -17.17 -20.69
C PRO A 936 28.32 -17.57 -19.33
N GLU A 937 28.30 -18.86 -19.00
CA GLU A 937 27.88 -19.37 -17.68
C GLU A 937 28.71 -18.77 -16.53
N GLU A 938 28.12 -18.67 -15.33
CA GLU A 938 28.74 -18.06 -14.15
C GLU A 938 30.17 -18.58 -13.88
N GLY A 939 31.16 -17.73 -14.15
CA GLY A 939 32.57 -17.98 -13.87
C GLY A 939 33.44 -18.34 -15.08
N ASP A 940 32.86 -18.50 -16.28
CA ASP A 940 33.60 -18.45 -17.56
C ASP A 940 33.51 -17.02 -18.12
N ASN A 941 34.59 -16.54 -18.75
CA ASN A 941 34.63 -15.24 -19.42
C ASN A 941 34.54 -15.37 -20.95
N GLY A 942 34.00 -16.49 -21.43
CA GLY A 942 33.89 -16.83 -22.85
C GLY A 942 35.22 -17.27 -23.47
N ALA A 943 36.23 -17.63 -22.66
CA ALA A 943 37.54 -18.07 -23.16
C ALA A 943 37.48 -19.44 -23.84
N SER A 944 36.50 -20.27 -23.49
CA SER A 944 36.27 -21.62 -24.01
C SER A 944 35.93 -21.65 -25.51
N ILE A 945 35.27 -20.61 -26.02
CA ILE A 945 34.77 -20.51 -27.40
C ILE A 945 35.60 -19.57 -28.30
N VAL A 946 36.75 -19.09 -27.81
CA VAL A 946 37.68 -18.28 -28.62
C VAL A 946 38.27 -19.12 -29.76
N GLY A 947 38.04 -18.68 -31.00
CA GLY A 947 38.41 -19.36 -32.24
C GLY A 947 37.26 -20.09 -32.93
N GLU A 948 36.08 -20.17 -32.29
CA GLU A 948 34.90 -20.79 -32.89
C GLU A 948 34.22 -19.88 -33.91
N THR A 949 33.56 -20.50 -34.89
CA THR A 949 32.86 -19.81 -35.99
C THR A 949 31.36 -20.09 -35.91
N PHE A 950 30.58 -19.02 -35.89
CA PHE A 950 29.15 -19.02 -35.65
C PHE A 950 28.43 -18.56 -36.91
N LYS A 951 27.47 -19.36 -37.38
CA LYS A 951 26.64 -19.00 -38.54
C LYS A 951 25.40 -18.25 -38.07
N LEU A 952 25.38 -16.95 -38.27
CA LEU A 952 24.30 -16.07 -37.81
C LEU A 952 23.18 -15.97 -38.84
N PHE A 953 23.56 -15.89 -40.12
CA PHE A 953 22.65 -15.73 -41.24
C PHE A 953 22.81 -16.85 -42.27
N ASP A 954 21.73 -17.21 -42.94
CA ASP A 954 21.75 -18.04 -44.15
C ASP A 954 21.33 -17.23 -45.37
N TRP A 955 22.31 -16.68 -46.09
CA TRP A 955 22.06 -15.87 -47.29
C TRP A 955 21.66 -16.69 -48.53
N THR A 956 21.49 -18.01 -48.41
CA THR A 956 21.19 -18.88 -49.54
C THR A 956 19.85 -18.49 -50.19
N GLY A 957 19.89 -18.07 -51.47
CA GLY A 957 18.68 -17.69 -52.21
C GLY A 957 18.25 -16.23 -52.07
N VAL A 958 18.97 -15.43 -51.28
CA VAL A 958 18.84 -13.98 -51.17
C VAL A 958 20.17 -13.28 -51.47
N SER A 959 20.16 -11.97 -51.65
CA SER A 959 21.39 -11.18 -51.81
C SER A 959 21.24 -9.89 -51.01
N PRO A 960 21.91 -9.75 -49.85
CA PRO A 960 21.81 -8.55 -49.03
C PRO A 960 22.30 -7.32 -49.81
N VAL A 961 21.55 -6.23 -49.71
CA VAL A 961 21.88 -4.92 -50.28
C VAL A 961 22.28 -4.00 -49.13
N GLY A 962 23.51 -3.47 -49.17
CA GLY A 962 24.08 -2.69 -48.07
C GLY A 962 24.96 -3.53 -47.13
N GLN A 963 25.38 -2.93 -46.04
CA GLN A 963 26.11 -3.54 -44.92
C GLN A 963 25.54 -2.94 -43.62
N PHE A 964 25.68 -3.62 -42.49
CA PHE A 964 25.41 -2.96 -41.21
C PHE A 964 26.36 -1.75 -41.09
N ASP A 965 25.81 -0.61 -40.69
CA ASP A 965 26.56 0.64 -40.52
C ASP A 965 27.60 0.51 -39.41
N GLN A 966 27.31 -0.31 -38.40
CA GLN A 966 28.25 -0.74 -37.38
C GLN A 966 28.05 -2.22 -37.03
N VAL A 967 29.14 -2.90 -36.69
CA VAL A 967 29.09 -4.18 -35.97
C VAL A 967 29.75 -3.96 -34.61
N THR A 968 28.96 -3.96 -33.55
CA THR A 968 29.40 -3.73 -32.16
C THR A 968 29.44 -5.04 -31.38
N THR A 969 30.19 -5.09 -30.28
CA THR A 969 30.40 -6.31 -29.50
C THR A 969 30.46 -5.97 -28.01
N ASP A 970 30.22 -6.94 -27.11
CA ASP A 970 30.42 -6.72 -25.66
C ASP A 970 31.84 -6.25 -25.33
N LEU A 971 31.96 -5.58 -24.17
CA LEU A 971 33.19 -4.97 -23.68
C LEU A 971 34.31 -5.98 -23.42
N GLY A 972 35.10 -6.21 -24.48
CA GLY A 972 36.31 -7.02 -24.42
C GLY A 972 36.41 -8.12 -25.48
N ALA A 973 35.33 -8.44 -26.20
CA ALA A 973 35.35 -9.45 -27.25
C ALA A 973 35.78 -8.87 -28.62
N GLN A 974 36.62 -9.58 -29.37
CA GLN A 974 36.94 -9.23 -30.77
C GLN A 974 36.45 -10.31 -31.71
N TRP A 975 35.75 -9.92 -32.79
CA TRP A 975 35.15 -10.83 -33.76
C TRP A 975 35.69 -10.58 -35.18
N ASP A 976 36.00 -11.65 -35.92
CA ASP A 976 36.21 -11.60 -37.37
C ASP A 976 34.86 -11.69 -38.07
N THR A 977 34.48 -10.60 -38.73
CA THR A 977 33.23 -10.48 -39.48
C THR A 977 33.46 -10.51 -40.99
N SER A 978 34.65 -10.86 -41.45
CA SER A 978 35.02 -10.84 -42.88
C SER A 978 34.18 -11.77 -43.75
N GLN A 979 33.59 -12.81 -43.17
CA GLN A 979 32.69 -13.76 -43.85
C GLN A 979 31.18 -13.45 -43.64
N LEU A 980 30.83 -12.46 -42.81
CA LEU A 980 29.45 -12.15 -42.42
C LEU A 980 28.53 -11.92 -43.62
N TYR A 981 29.00 -11.21 -44.65
CA TYR A 981 28.19 -10.88 -45.83
C TYR A 981 28.30 -11.90 -46.97
N ILE A 982 29.15 -12.92 -46.84
CA ILE A 982 29.39 -13.94 -47.88
C ILE A 982 28.72 -15.25 -47.47
N THR A 983 29.06 -15.76 -46.28
CA THR A 983 28.54 -17.03 -45.76
C THR A 983 27.58 -16.85 -44.59
N GLY A 984 27.49 -15.64 -44.01
CA GLY A 984 26.68 -15.37 -42.82
C GLY A 984 27.39 -15.70 -41.51
N GLU A 985 28.70 -15.95 -41.57
CA GLU A 985 29.49 -16.45 -40.44
C GLU A 985 30.36 -15.36 -39.81
N VAL A 986 30.56 -15.47 -38.50
CA VAL A 986 31.50 -14.67 -37.71
C VAL A 986 32.36 -15.57 -36.84
N THR A 987 33.59 -15.18 -36.54
CA THR A 987 34.51 -15.97 -35.70
C THR A 987 34.97 -15.16 -34.49
N LEU A 988 34.90 -15.72 -33.28
CA LEU A 988 35.40 -15.03 -32.08
C LEU A 988 36.93 -15.13 -32.04
N LEU A 989 37.63 -14.00 -31.98
CA LEU A 989 39.11 -13.92 -32.02
C LEU A 989 39.75 -13.79 -30.63
N SER A 990 39.13 -13.06 -29.70
CA SER A 990 39.62 -12.89 -28.32
C SER A 990 38.55 -12.30 -27.39
N VAL A 991 38.76 -12.38 -26.07
CA VAL A 991 37.93 -11.78 -24.99
C VAL A 991 38.85 -11.11 -23.95
N ALA A 992 38.38 -10.08 -23.23
CA ALA A 992 39.24 -9.27 -22.35
C ALA A 992 39.84 -10.07 -21.18
N GLY A 993 41.14 -9.86 -20.94
CA GLY A 993 41.92 -10.53 -19.89
C GLY A 993 42.93 -11.57 -20.39
N ILE A 994 42.92 -11.90 -21.69
CA ILE A 994 43.92 -12.80 -22.31
C ILE A 994 44.65 -12.00 -23.41
N PRO A 995 45.97 -11.75 -23.30
CA PRO A 995 46.68 -11.00 -24.33
C PRO A 995 46.76 -11.81 -25.62
N GLU A 996 46.51 -11.12 -26.73
CA GLU A 996 46.95 -11.48 -28.09
C GLU A 996 48.31 -12.20 -28.07
N PRO A 997 48.46 -13.39 -28.70
CA PRO A 997 49.72 -14.15 -28.72
C PRO A 997 50.89 -13.35 -29.31
N SER A 998 50.59 -12.28 -30.05
CA SER A 998 51.52 -11.45 -30.78
C SER A 998 52.27 -10.41 -29.91
N THR A 999 51.77 -10.07 -28.72
CA THR A 999 52.36 -9.02 -27.86
C THR A 999 53.39 -9.53 -26.84
N LEU A 1000 53.44 -10.85 -26.61
CA LEU A 1000 54.42 -11.52 -25.75
C LEU A 1000 55.79 -11.77 -26.42
N ALA A 1001 55.90 -11.56 -27.74
CA ALA A 1001 57.14 -11.82 -28.49
C ALA A 1001 58.12 -10.61 -28.53
N LEU A 1002 57.66 -9.37 -28.34
CA LEU A 1002 58.49 -8.18 -28.54
C LEU A 1002 59.13 -7.63 -27.25
N SER A 1003 58.55 -7.89 -26.08
CA SER A 1003 59.11 -7.47 -24.77
C SER A 1003 60.15 -8.46 -24.20
N LEU A 1004 60.19 -9.69 -24.70
CA LEU A 1004 61.21 -10.70 -24.34
C LEU A 1004 62.52 -10.57 -25.15
N ALA A 1005 62.48 -9.94 -26.33
CA ALA A 1005 63.64 -9.74 -27.20
C ALA A 1005 64.56 -8.60 -26.71
N THR A 1006 64.01 -7.55 -26.11
CA THR A 1006 64.76 -6.41 -25.56
C THR A 1006 65.44 -6.74 -24.22
N LEU A 1007 64.88 -7.65 -23.42
CA LEU A 1007 65.50 -8.14 -22.18
C LEU A 1007 66.66 -9.13 -22.46
N CYS A 1008 66.58 -9.90 -23.54
CA CYS A 1008 67.65 -10.82 -23.97
C CYS A 1008 68.83 -10.12 -24.67
N LEU A 1009 68.66 -8.93 -25.24
CA LEU A 1009 69.75 -8.14 -25.84
C LEU A 1009 70.56 -7.34 -24.81
N LEU A 1010 69.99 -6.96 -23.66
CA LEU A 1010 70.73 -6.24 -22.62
C LEU A 1010 71.66 -7.15 -21.80
N ILE A 1011 71.36 -8.45 -21.70
CA ILE A 1011 72.20 -9.45 -21.00
C ILE A 1011 73.42 -9.89 -21.84
N ARG A 1012 73.50 -9.49 -23.13
CA ARG A 1012 74.67 -9.74 -24.00
C ARG A 1012 75.66 -8.58 -24.14
N ARG A 1013 75.42 -7.42 -23.50
CA ARG A 1013 76.35 -6.26 -23.57
C ARG A 1013 76.92 -5.79 -22.22
N TYR A 1014 76.71 -6.57 -21.15
CA TYR A 1014 77.61 -6.63 -20.00
C TYR A 1014 78.34 -7.98 -19.95
N ARG A 1015 78.94 -8.34 -21.10
CA ARG A 1015 80.37 -8.67 -21.22
C ARG A 1015 80.93 -7.92 -22.42
#